data_AF-A0A7V8XXQ4-F1
#
_entry.id   AF-A0A7V8XXQ4-F1
#
_cell.length_a   1.000
_cell.length_b   1.000
_cell.length_c   1.000
_cell.angle_alpha   90.00
_cell.angle_beta   90.00
_cell.angle_gamma   90.00
#
_symmetry.space_group_name_H-M   'P 1'
#
loop_
_entity.id
_entity.type
_entity.pdbx_description
1 polymer ?
#
loop_
_entity_poly.entity_id
_entity_poly.type
_entity_poly.pdbx_seq_one_letter_code
_entity_poly.pdbx_strand_id
1 'polypeptide(L)'
;MARAAVATEVPAGAESVRLQMLGLREDADTFHIVIMDLVAQPGAAGRNRRGAASAGRSVSEEERPRFARIFASYGGARVTTYMPLRSDGREPPTRFGSIISTHERIKAYTNRVEGTLPDDAEMIAFGTDLFETLFQGDVRRLYDEARTRQHGRKLDLVLTSMIPWIAEKPWEFAYDGGRQSFLATEEIHFVRNVLTAIPADVITRRDRPLRILVASAQPVGFGHLSIDQEVEVIRRGFQPLEEAGLVAVEVLARATPGAIHGRLSRDEYQVVHFIGHGVFDEATQEGCLVFEDDRGGAFNLGQRSVREIFCNRGLSLVFLNACQSGSGGQSEFNKGVAQALVSHGLPALVANQYSVLDSSATSFAQHFYWCLGQGMTLGASAREARIAVNYSLQGELIDWAVPVLYARDPNTSLCARPQRSAPVPAMSVRATSRRATTGRPIRVGVWDIDDVFPSLDRTLSRMNAVQQFYGFELVDLSVPLDAWDMDNRAEGGTPYLWAEKFARRLQSKTVELRVNVLACVTRHWLRDDDTFNLYGWWPARDQPPIIIFSCAGFDMSAEGPATDRAIANAMVSALAGYFGELDSHVRGAKDCPFAYNPQRNIAHLTGAQRFDAACRGKVKKKLPKELPALEALLHVFA
;
A
#
# COMPACT_ATOMS: atom_id res chain seq x y z
N MET A 1 40.43 36.26 -47.89
CA MET A 1 40.32 35.19 -46.86
C MET A 1 38.85 35.04 -46.51
N ALA A 2 38.27 33.92 -46.92
CA ALA A 2 36.87 33.58 -46.71
C ALA A 2 36.63 32.99 -45.32
N ARG A 3 35.47 33.27 -44.73
CA ARG A 3 34.73 32.31 -43.89
C ARG A 3 33.24 32.69 -43.88
N ALA A 4 32.48 31.92 -44.65
CA ALA A 4 31.03 31.91 -44.62
C ALA A 4 30.57 31.18 -43.35
N ALA A 5 29.66 31.79 -42.59
CA ALA A 5 28.89 31.12 -41.54
C ALA A 5 27.50 30.85 -42.13
N VAL A 6 27.23 29.58 -42.45
CA VAL A 6 25.90 29.10 -42.82
C VAL A 6 25.16 28.86 -41.51
N ALA A 7 24.26 29.78 -41.17
CA ALA A 7 23.25 29.55 -40.15
C ALA A 7 22.13 28.71 -40.78
N THR A 8 22.03 27.43 -40.42
CA THR A 8 20.84 26.64 -40.67
C THR A 8 19.79 27.02 -39.62
N GLU A 9 18.91 27.96 -39.97
CA GLU A 9 17.68 28.23 -39.23
C GLU A 9 16.78 26.98 -39.30
N VAL A 10 16.54 26.36 -38.15
CA VAL A 10 15.44 25.41 -37.96
C VAL A 10 14.19 26.26 -37.64
N PRO A 11 13.04 26.06 -38.29
CA PRO A 11 11.90 26.95 -38.09
C PRO A 11 11.34 26.77 -36.67
N ALA A 12 11.37 27.84 -35.87
CA ALA A 12 10.88 27.93 -34.49
C ALA A 12 9.39 27.53 -34.32
N GLY A 13 8.63 27.41 -35.41
CA GLY A 13 7.21 27.03 -35.39
C GLY A 13 6.95 25.55 -35.10
N ALA A 14 7.81 24.63 -35.56
CA ALA A 14 7.53 23.18 -35.45
C ALA A 14 7.75 22.63 -34.03
N GLU A 15 8.67 23.23 -33.28
CA GLU A 15 8.98 22.84 -31.90
C GLU A 15 7.93 23.39 -30.92
N SER A 16 7.42 24.60 -31.14
CA SER A 16 6.35 25.19 -30.31
C SER A 16 5.03 24.41 -30.41
N VAL A 17 4.69 23.90 -31.61
CA VAL A 17 3.51 23.06 -31.83
C VAL A 17 3.69 21.68 -31.17
N ARG A 18 4.90 21.11 -31.19
CA ARG A 18 5.22 19.89 -30.43
C ARG A 18 5.10 20.07 -28.92
N LEU A 19 5.46 21.25 -28.40
CA LEU A 19 5.39 21.59 -26.98
C LEU A 19 3.95 21.84 -26.49
N GLN A 20 3.07 22.44 -27.31
CA GLN A 20 1.64 22.50 -27.01
C GLN A 20 1.00 21.10 -26.97
N MET A 21 1.45 20.17 -27.81
CA MET A 21 1.03 18.77 -27.74
C MET A 21 1.58 18.01 -26.50
N LEU A 22 2.63 18.52 -25.84
CA LEU A 22 3.19 17.96 -24.60
C LEU A 22 2.47 18.44 -23.33
N GLY A 23 1.52 19.39 -23.44
CA GLY A 23 0.74 19.87 -22.29
C GLY A 23 1.54 20.63 -21.22
N LEU A 24 2.78 21.06 -21.54
CA LEU A 24 3.63 21.84 -20.63
C LEU A 24 3.10 23.28 -20.57
N ARG A 25 2.37 23.63 -19.51
CA ARG A 25 2.06 25.04 -19.18
C ARG A 25 3.34 25.75 -18.76
N GLU A 26 3.43 27.06 -19.01
CA GLU A 26 4.46 27.93 -18.43
C GLU A 26 4.18 28.15 -16.93
N ASP A 27 4.08 27.08 -16.16
CA ASP A 27 4.09 27.17 -14.71
C ASP A 27 5.55 27.32 -14.28
N ALA A 28 5.96 28.56 -13.99
CA ALA A 28 7.36 28.96 -13.77
C ALA A 28 8.11 28.15 -12.68
N ASP A 29 7.37 27.39 -11.86
CA ASP A 29 7.85 26.71 -10.67
C ASP A 29 7.88 25.17 -10.78
N THR A 30 7.49 24.56 -11.90
CA THR A 30 7.52 23.10 -12.07
C THR A 30 8.71 22.63 -12.90
N PHE A 31 9.42 21.62 -12.41
CA PHE A 31 10.51 20.95 -13.11
C PHE A 31 10.00 19.73 -13.87
N HIS A 32 10.12 19.75 -15.18
CA HIS A 32 9.67 18.64 -16.02
C HIS A 32 10.86 17.80 -16.46
N ILE A 33 10.73 16.48 -16.35
CA ILE A 33 11.60 15.51 -17.02
C ILE A 33 10.75 14.68 -17.97
N VAL A 34 11.14 14.64 -19.24
CA VAL A 34 10.49 13.86 -20.29
C VAL A 34 11.49 12.89 -20.90
N ILE A 35 11.24 11.59 -20.74
CA ILE A 35 12.00 10.53 -21.41
C ILE A 35 11.30 10.24 -22.74
N MET A 36 11.94 10.57 -23.86
CA MET A 36 11.29 10.68 -25.16
C MET A 36 11.38 9.42 -26.02
N ASP A 37 12.57 9.06 -26.46
CA ASP A 37 12.77 7.98 -27.43
C ASP A 37 14.10 7.26 -27.22
N LEU A 38 14.16 6.08 -27.82
CA LEU A 38 15.31 5.20 -27.78
C LEU A 38 16.23 5.48 -28.97
N VAL A 39 17.53 5.62 -28.72
CA VAL A 39 18.55 5.83 -29.76
C VAL A 39 19.71 4.87 -29.60
N ALA A 40 20.33 4.49 -30.73
CA ALA A 40 21.50 3.61 -30.74
C ALA A 40 22.77 4.36 -30.29
N GLN A 41 22.92 5.62 -30.68
CA GLN A 41 24.04 6.48 -30.26
C GLN A 41 23.60 7.95 -30.06
N PRO A 42 24.25 8.71 -29.17
CA PRO A 42 24.03 10.15 -29.02
C PRO A 42 24.24 10.89 -30.35
N GLY A 43 23.32 11.78 -30.72
CA GLY A 43 23.44 12.59 -31.94
C GLY A 43 23.02 11.91 -33.26
N ALA A 44 22.65 10.63 -33.25
CA ALA A 44 22.05 10.00 -34.42
C ALA A 44 20.65 10.59 -34.68
N ALA A 45 20.50 11.39 -35.75
CA ALA A 45 19.20 11.95 -36.13
C ALA A 45 18.21 10.81 -36.43
N GLY A 46 17.07 10.81 -35.74
CA GLY A 46 16.02 9.82 -35.92
C GLY A 46 15.55 9.78 -37.37
N ARG A 47 16.02 8.80 -38.15
CA ARG A 47 15.38 8.48 -39.42
C ARG A 47 14.01 7.91 -39.10
N ASN A 48 12.97 8.73 -39.26
CA ASN A 48 11.58 8.31 -39.25
C ASN A 48 11.41 7.13 -40.23
N ARG A 49 11.35 5.89 -39.73
CA ARG A 49 10.89 4.74 -40.51
C ARG A 49 9.36 4.70 -40.45
N ARG A 50 8.71 5.54 -41.27
CA ARG A 50 7.38 5.19 -41.78
C ARG A 50 7.59 4.23 -42.95
N GLY A 51 7.21 2.97 -42.76
CA GLY A 51 7.09 1.97 -43.82
C GLY A 51 8.28 1.01 -43.94
N ALA A 52 8.14 -0.19 -43.37
CA ALA A 52 8.61 -1.46 -43.95
C ALA A 52 8.22 -2.60 -43.00
N ALA A 53 6.95 -3.02 -43.07
CA ALA A 53 6.59 -4.38 -42.67
C ALA A 53 7.06 -5.31 -43.80
N SER A 54 8.26 -5.89 -43.68
CA SER A 54 8.63 -7.09 -44.42
C SER A 54 9.83 -7.81 -43.78
N ALA A 55 9.56 -9.05 -43.39
CA ALA A 55 10.50 -10.19 -43.29
C ALA A 55 11.73 -10.08 -42.37
N GLY A 56 11.60 -10.69 -41.18
CA GLY A 56 12.54 -11.71 -40.68
C GLY A 56 14.05 -11.50 -40.81
N ARG A 57 14.58 -10.33 -40.43
CA ARG A 57 16.02 -10.17 -40.15
C ARG A 57 16.25 -10.00 -38.66
N SER A 58 17.15 -10.80 -38.10
CA SER A 58 17.71 -10.58 -36.77
C SER A 58 18.37 -9.20 -36.73
N VAL A 59 17.93 -8.35 -35.82
CA VAL A 59 18.55 -7.04 -35.56
C VAL A 59 19.99 -7.29 -35.10
N SER A 60 20.98 -6.71 -35.79
CA SER A 60 22.38 -6.84 -35.36
C SER A 60 22.58 -6.21 -33.99
N GLU A 61 23.55 -6.70 -33.21
CA GLU A 61 23.80 -6.24 -31.84
C GLU A 61 24.14 -4.73 -31.79
N GLU A 62 24.72 -4.19 -32.87
CA GLU A 62 25.02 -2.77 -33.08
C GLU A 62 23.78 -1.88 -33.33
N GLU A 63 22.63 -2.44 -33.71
CA GLU A 63 21.39 -1.70 -33.98
C GLU A 63 20.44 -1.62 -32.77
N ARG A 64 20.75 -2.30 -31.67
CA ARG A 64 19.91 -2.24 -30.45
C ARG A 64 20.02 -0.86 -29.79
N PRO A 65 18.89 -0.26 -29.36
CA PRO A 65 18.93 1.02 -28.67
C PRO A 65 19.71 0.92 -27.37
N ARG A 66 20.70 1.81 -27.21
CA ARG A 66 21.61 1.86 -26.05
C ARG A 66 21.31 3.04 -25.13
N PHE A 67 20.60 4.06 -25.60
CA PHE A 67 20.31 5.26 -24.84
C PHE A 67 18.83 5.62 -24.91
N ALA A 68 18.32 6.27 -23.87
CA ALA A 68 17.08 7.03 -23.94
C ALA A 68 17.41 8.52 -23.95
N ARG A 69 16.71 9.30 -24.77
CA ARG A 69 16.85 10.76 -24.77
C ARG A 69 15.99 11.35 -23.64
N ILE A 70 16.61 12.14 -22.77
CA ILE A 70 15.97 12.86 -21.69
C ILE A 70 15.92 14.34 -22.05
N PHE A 71 14.73 14.92 -22.00
CA PHE A 71 14.51 16.36 -22.03
C PHE A 71 14.15 16.84 -20.62
N ALA A 72 14.72 17.95 -20.17
CA ALA A 72 14.30 18.59 -18.94
C ALA A 72 14.06 20.09 -19.14
N SER A 73 13.11 20.65 -18.39
CA SER A 73 12.80 22.07 -18.46
C SER A 73 12.36 22.64 -17.12
N TYR A 74 12.72 23.90 -16.88
CA TYR A 74 12.31 24.69 -15.71
C TYR A 74 12.48 26.18 -16.00
N GLY A 75 11.49 27.02 -15.65
CA GLY A 75 11.59 28.48 -15.77
C GLY A 75 12.02 28.98 -17.16
N GLY A 76 11.58 28.30 -18.23
CA GLY A 76 11.94 28.59 -19.63
C GLY A 76 13.27 27.99 -20.11
N ALA A 77 14.16 27.56 -19.22
CA ALA A 77 15.37 26.83 -19.58
C ALA A 77 15.03 25.40 -20.01
N ARG A 78 15.76 24.90 -21.01
CA ARG A 78 15.52 23.60 -21.66
C ARG A 78 16.86 22.92 -21.93
N VAL A 79 17.00 21.68 -21.50
CA VAL A 79 18.22 20.88 -21.69
C VAL A 79 17.84 19.50 -22.19
N THR A 80 18.73 18.88 -22.96
CA THR A 80 18.56 17.51 -23.44
C THR A 80 19.85 16.74 -23.22
N THR A 81 19.73 15.50 -22.72
CA THR A 81 20.85 14.59 -22.52
C THR A 81 20.46 13.16 -22.93
N TYR A 82 21.41 12.24 -22.88
CA TYR A 82 21.20 10.83 -23.19
C TYR A 82 21.50 9.97 -21.96
N MET A 83 20.51 9.17 -21.56
CA MET A 83 20.61 8.21 -20.47
C MET A 83 21.08 6.85 -21.03
N PRO A 84 22.27 6.35 -20.65
CA PRO A 84 22.74 5.04 -21.06
C PRO A 84 21.90 3.93 -20.41
N LEU A 85 21.34 3.07 -21.25
CA LEU A 85 20.53 1.92 -20.87
C LEU A 85 21.35 0.63 -20.89
N ARG A 86 22.27 0.49 -21.84
CA ARG A 86 23.05 -0.73 -22.07
C ARG A 86 24.50 -0.42 -22.45
N SER A 87 25.42 -1.26 -21.97
CA SER A 87 26.81 -1.33 -22.42
C SER A 87 26.91 -2.20 -23.69
N ASP A 88 27.94 -1.97 -24.51
CA ASP A 88 28.29 -2.79 -25.67
C ASP A 88 29.27 -3.94 -25.35
N GLY A 89 29.35 -4.33 -24.07
CA GLY A 89 30.23 -5.41 -23.59
C GLY A 89 31.69 -5.02 -23.44
N ARG A 90 32.11 -3.88 -24.01
CA ARG A 90 33.43 -3.26 -23.78
C ARG A 90 33.40 -2.19 -22.68
N GLU A 91 32.22 -1.63 -22.43
CA GLU A 91 31.96 -0.69 -21.34
C GLU A 91 31.53 -1.42 -20.05
N PRO A 92 31.79 -0.85 -18.86
CA PRO A 92 31.25 -1.39 -17.61
C PRO A 92 29.70 -1.44 -17.63
N PRO A 93 29.08 -2.33 -16.84
CA PRO A 93 27.62 -2.43 -16.74
C PRO A 93 27.00 -1.08 -16.41
N THR A 94 25.88 -0.76 -17.07
CA THR A 94 25.14 0.47 -16.78
C THR A 94 24.40 0.34 -15.44
N ARG A 95 24.17 1.48 -14.78
CA ARG A 95 23.30 1.57 -13.59
C ARG A 95 21.90 1.03 -13.88
N PHE A 96 21.43 1.20 -15.12
CA PHE A 96 20.12 0.70 -15.54
C PHE A 96 19.99 -0.82 -15.42
N GLY A 97 21.08 -1.59 -15.61
CA GLY A 97 21.08 -3.03 -15.37
C GLY A 97 20.79 -3.38 -13.90
N SER A 98 21.46 -2.70 -12.96
CA SER A 98 21.24 -2.81 -11.51
C SER A 98 19.80 -2.42 -11.13
N ILE A 99 19.28 -1.32 -11.72
CA ILE A 99 17.90 -0.90 -11.52
C ILE A 99 16.91 -2.00 -11.94
N ILE A 100 17.12 -2.63 -13.09
CA ILE A 100 16.27 -3.72 -13.57
C ILE A 100 16.34 -4.90 -12.59
N SER A 101 17.53 -5.37 -12.22
CA SER A 101 17.66 -6.54 -11.34
C SER A 101 16.98 -6.35 -9.98
N THR A 102 17.17 -5.19 -9.35
CA THR A 102 16.58 -4.91 -8.04
C THR A 102 15.07 -4.72 -8.13
N HIS A 103 14.58 -4.05 -9.18
CA HIS A 103 13.15 -3.91 -9.41
C HIS A 103 12.48 -5.28 -9.65
N GLU A 104 13.07 -6.17 -10.45
CA GLU A 104 12.52 -7.52 -10.64
C GLU A 104 12.54 -8.33 -9.34
N ARG A 105 13.56 -8.17 -8.48
CA ARG A 105 13.59 -8.78 -7.14
C ARG A 105 12.44 -8.30 -6.26
N ILE A 106 12.19 -6.99 -6.22
CA ILE A 106 11.06 -6.40 -5.47
C ILE A 106 9.72 -6.90 -6.03
N LYS A 107 9.57 -6.96 -7.36
CA LYS A 107 8.38 -7.53 -8.02
C LYS A 107 8.16 -8.98 -7.63
N ALA A 108 9.20 -9.81 -7.65
CA ALA A 108 9.10 -11.23 -7.29
C ALA A 108 8.64 -11.42 -5.84
N TYR A 109 9.21 -10.65 -4.91
CA TYR A 109 8.82 -10.68 -3.50
C TYR A 109 7.36 -10.20 -3.31
N THR A 110 7.04 -9.02 -3.83
CA THR A 110 5.70 -8.42 -3.66
C THR A 110 4.63 -9.23 -4.37
N ASN A 111 4.93 -10.00 -5.41
CA ASN A 111 4.00 -10.94 -6.06
C ASN A 111 3.91 -12.31 -5.36
N ARG A 112 4.53 -12.48 -4.18
CA ARG A 112 4.55 -13.74 -3.40
C ARG A 112 5.08 -14.94 -4.20
N VAL A 113 6.06 -14.71 -5.08
CA VAL A 113 6.70 -15.78 -5.88
C VAL A 113 7.92 -16.32 -5.15
N GLU A 114 8.95 -15.49 -4.94
CA GLU A 114 10.22 -15.88 -4.29
C GLU A 114 11.00 -14.62 -3.86
N GLY A 115 11.93 -14.76 -2.92
CA GLY A 115 12.96 -13.75 -2.59
C GLY A 115 12.78 -13.04 -1.25
N THR A 116 13.58 -12.01 -1.03
CA THR A 116 13.51 -11.08 0.11
C THR A 116 13.50 -9.64 -0.40
N LEU A 117 12.91 -8.73 0.37
CA LEU A 117 13.09 -7.30 0.12
C LEU A 117 14.55 -6.89 0.28
N PRO A 118 15.01 -5.87 -0.47
CA PRO A 118 16.28 -5.23 -0.20
C PRO A 118 16.31 -4.65 1.23
N ASP A 119 17.45 -4.74 1.90
CA ASP A 119 17.68 -4.03 3.16
C ASP A 119 17.88 -2.52 2.93
N ASP A 120 18.05 -1.74 4.02
CA ASP A 120 18.23 -0.28 3.95
C ASP A 120 19.43 0.14 3.10
N ALA A 121 20.55 -0.57 3.20
CA ALA A 121 21.76 -0.24 2.45
C ALA A 121 21.60 -0.55 0.96
N GLU A 122 20.96 -1.67 0.64
CA GLU A 122 20.59 -2.03 -0.73
C GLU A 122 19.56 -1.06 -1.31
N MET A 123 18.59 -0.60 -0.53
CA MET A 123 17.61 0.42 -0.95
C MET A 123 18.27 1.78 -1.24
N ILE A 124 19.22 2.21 -0.41
CA ILE A 124 20.00 3.44 -0.66
C ILE A 124 20.83 3.32 -1.94
N ALA A 125 21.48 2.17 -2.17
CA ALA A 125 22.24 1.92 -3.39
C ALA A 125 21.33 1.93 -4.64
N PHE A 126 20.18 1.24 -4.56
CA PHE A 126 19.17 1.22 -5.62
C PHE A 126 18.62 2.62 -5.93
N GLY A 127 18.29 3.39 -4.89
CA GLY A 127 17.84 4.77 -5.02
C GLY A 127 18.91 5.69 -5.63
N THR A 128 20.17 5.49 -5.28
CA THR A 128 21.30 6.23 -5.85
C THR A 128 21.44 5.93 -7.34
N ASP A 129 21.30 4.66 -7.74
CA ASP A 129 21.31 4.28 -9.15
C ASP A 129 20.16 4.94 -9.91
N LEU A 130 18.93 4.98 -9.36
CA LEU A 130 17.79 5.68 -9.97
C LEU A 130 18.07 7.18 -10.14
N PHE A 131 18.59 7.85 -9.11
CA PHE A 131 18.91 9.27 -9.14
C PHE A 131 19.97 9.60 -10.18
N GLU A 132 21.13 8.94 -10.13
CA GLU A 132 22.25 9.19 -11.04
C GLU A 132 21.91 8.79 -12.48
N THR A 133 20.96 7.88 -12.67
CA THR A 133 20.42 7.53 -13.99
C THR A 133 19.55 8.65 -14.57
N LEU A 134 18.73 9.30 -13.75
CA LEU A 134 17.79 10.33 -14.21
C LEU A 134 18.44 11.73 -14.34
N PHE A 135 19.28 12.10 -13.36
CA PHE A 135 19.90 13.42 -13.26
C PHE A 135 21.34 13.40 -13.79
N GLN A 136 21.48 13.50 -15.12
CA GLN A 136 22.78 13.49 -15.80
C GLN A 136 23.13 14.83 -16.43
N GLY A 137 24.41 15.22 -16.35
CA GLY A 137 24.95 16.39 -17.04
C GLY A 137 24.13 17.65 -16.80
N ASP A 138 23.65 18.27 -17.89
CA ASP A 138 22.87 19.51 -17.82
C ASP A 138 21.50 19.35 -17.16
N VAL A 139 20.91 18.15 -17.15
CA VAL A 139 19.66 17.88 -16.40
C VAL A 139 19.89 18.04 -14.90
N ARG A 140 21.01 17.53 -14.39
CA ARG A 140 21.38 17.69 -12.97
C ARG A 140 21.63 19.15 -12.61
N ARG A 141 22.38 19.88 -13.44
CA ARG A 141 22.63 21.32 -13.24
C ARG A 141 21.33 22.11 -13.21
N LEU A 142 20.42 21.84 -14.14
CA LEU A 142 19.12 22.52 -14.18
C LEU A 142 18.27 22.18 -12.94
N TYR A 143 18.30 20.93 -12.48
CA TYR A 143 17.60 20.51 -11.27
C TYR A 143 18.11 21.22 -10.02
N ASP A 144 19.43 21.33 -9.86
CA ASP A 144 20.06 22.03 -8.74
C ASP A 144 19.71 23.53 -8.73
N GLU A 145 19.71 24.16 -9.91
CA GLU A 145 19.29 25.56 -10.09
C GLU A 145 17.79 25.74 -9.77
N ALA A 146 16.94 24.86 -10.29
CA ALA A 146 15.49 24.89 -10.06
C ALA A 146 15.16 24.84 -8.58
N ARG A 147 15.79 23.93 -7.84
CA ARG A 147 15.63 23.81 -6.39
C ARG A 147 16.09 25.05 -5.63
N THR A 148 17.23 25.62 -6.02
CA THR A 148 17.77 26.82 -5.37
C THR A 148 16.80 27.99 -5.48
N ARG A 149 16.06 28.09 -6.59
CA ARG A 149 15.08 29.15 -6.84
C ARG A 149 13.75 28.99 -6.10
N GLN A 150 13.48 27.85 -5.48
CA GLN A 150 12.21 27.63 -4.76
C GLN A 150 12.14 28.34 -3.39
N HIS A 151 13.20 29.03 -2.95
CA HIS A 151 13.22 29.94 -1.79
C HIS A 151 12.51 29.40 -0.52
N GLY A 152 12.76 28.14 -0.16
CA GLY A 152 12.17 27.50 1.02
C GLY A 152 10.89 26.71 0.77
N ARG A 153 10.40 26.67 -0.47
CA ARG A 153 9.38 25.70 -0.93
C ARG A 153 10.06 24.46 -1.50
N LYS A 154 9.33 23.35 -1.51
CA LYS A 154 9.76 22.12 -2.20
C LYS A 154 9.43 22.27 -3.69
N LEU A 155 10.34 21.80 -4.54
CA LEU A 155 10.18 21.84 -5.99
C LEU A 155 9.14 20.80 -6.42
N ASP A 156 8.23 21.17 -7.32
CA ASP A 156 7.37 20.21 -8.00
C ASP A 156 8.12 19.58 -9.17
N LEU A 157 8.23 18.25 -9.17
CA LEU A 157 8.86 17.51 -10.26
C LEU A 157 7.83 16.60 -10.93
N VAL A 158 7.71 16.76 -12.24
CA VAL A 158 6.85 15.93 -13.08
C VAL A 158 7.70 15.05 -13.98
N LEU A 159 7.65 13.74 -13.75
CA LEU A 159 8.29 12.75 -14.62
C LEU A 159 7.27 12.23 -15.65
N THR A 160 7.60 12.36 -16.93
CA THR A 160 6.86 11.76 -18.04
C THR A 160 7.80 10.83 -18.81
N SER A 161 7.36 9.60 -19.09
CA SER A 161 8.12 8.69 -19.96
C SER A 161 7.23 8.21 -21.09
N MET A 162 7.72 8.36 -22.32
CA MET A 162 7.11 7.81 -23.53
C MET A 162 7.51 6.35 -23.76
N ILE A 163 8.38 5.79 -22.91
CA ILE A 163 8.88 4.42 -22.99
C ILE A 163 8.30 3.63 -21.81
N PRO A 164 7.35 2.70 -22.06
CA PRO A 164 6.60 2.02 -20.98
C PRO A 164 7.48 1.33 -19.93
N TRP A 165 8.43 0.49 -20.35
CA TRP A 165 9.30 -0.26 -19.44
C TRP A 165 10.26 0.61 -18.61
N ILE A 166 10.49 1.86 -19.04
CA ILE A 166 11.22 2.88 -18.25
C ILE A 166 10.25 3.59 -17.32
N ALA A 167 9.03 3.91 -17.79
CA ALA A 167 7.98 4.49 -16.98
C ALA A 167 7.64 3.58 -15.77
N GLU A 168 7.73 2.27 -15.95
CA GLU A 168 7.49 1.28 -14.90
C GLU A 168 8.48 1.32 -13.74
N LYS A 169 9.68 1.88 -13.91
CA LYS A 169 10.70 1.87 -12.85
C LYS A 169 10.23 2.73 -11.65
N PRO A 170 10.57 2.35 -10.41
CA PRO A 170 10.04 3.01 -9.22
C PRO A 170 10.84 4.27 -8.89
N TRP A 171 10.72 5.29 -9.74
CA TRP A 171 11.49 6.54 -9.66
C TRP A 171 11.28 7.30 -8.34
N GLU A 172 10.21 7.01 -7.61
CA GLU A 172 9.95 7.55 -6.27
C GLU A 172 11.05 7.17 -5.27
N PHE A 173 11.74 6.03 -5.46
CA PHE A 173 12.89 5.61 -4.64
C PHE A 173 14.20 6.34 -4.99
N ALA A 174 14.22 7.29 -5.92
CA ALA A 174 15.43 8.03 -6.24
C ALA A 174 16.02 8.70 -4.98
N TYR A 175 17.31 8.43 -4.72
CA TYR A 175 18.04 8.88 -3.54
C TYR A 175 19.21 9.76 -3.97
N ASP A 176 19.28 10.97 -3.45
CA ASP A 176 20.38 11.90 -3.72
C ASP A 176 21.53 11.60 -2.75
N GLY A 177 22.54 10.88 -3.22
CA GLY A 177 23.70 10.51 -2.41
C GLY A 177 24.48 11.70 -1.86
N GLY A 178 24.42 12.87 -2.52
CA GLY A 178 25.08 14.08 -2.03
C GLY A 178 24.36 14.72 -0.85
N ARG A 179 23.06 14.48 -0.70
CA ARG A 179 22.20 15.06 0.35
C ARG A 179 21.73 14.03 1.37
N GLN A 180 21.96 12.76 1.09
CA GLN A 180 21.59 11.63 1.92
C GLN A 180 20.08 11.55 2.17
N SER A 181 19.27 11.79 1.13
CA SER A 181 17.82 11.85 1.24
C SER A 181 17.09 11.22 0.05
N PHE A 182 15.92 10.64 0.31
CA PHE A 182 15.01 10.19 -0.75
C PHE A 182 14.23 11.39 -1.31
N LEU A 183 14.18 11.51 -2.64
CA LEU A 183 13.60 12.69 -3.29
C LEU A 183 12.12 12.88 -2.95
N ALA A 184 11.33 11.82 -3.08
CA ALA A 184 9.86 11.88 -3.01
C ALA A 184 9.29 12.06 -1.59
N THR A 185 10.13 11.95 -0.55
CA THR A 185 9.76 12.19 0.86
C THR A 185 10.40 13.44 1.42
N GLU A 186 11.59 13.85 0.97
CA GLU A 186 12.33 14.92 1.61
C GLU A 186 12.50 16.17 0.74
N GLU A 187 12.76 16.02 -0.55
CA GLU A 187 13.30 17.12 -1.36
C GLU A 187 12.30 17.79 -2.28
N ILE A 188 11.37 17.02 -2.83
CA ILE A 188 10.48 17.46 -3.91
C ILE A 188 9.07 16.86 -3.79
N HIS A 189 8.11 17.47 -4.46
CA HIS A 189 6.82 16.85 -4.74
C HIS A 189 6.94 16.04 -6.04
N PHE A 190 7.16 14.74 -5.90
CA PHE A 190 7.35 13.83 -7.03
C PHE A 190 6.00 13.32 -7.57
N VAL A 191 5.72 13.61 -8.84
CA VAL A 191 4.49 13.22 -9.55
C VAL A 191 4.84 12.67 -10.93
N ARG A 192 4.05 11.69 -11.41
CA ARG A 192 4.13 11.17 -12.77
C ARG A 192 3.10 11.84 -13.68
N ASN A 193 3.38 11.90 -14.97
CA ASN A 193 2.41 12.31 -15.98
C ASN A 193 2.51 11.43 -17.22
N VAL A 194 1.47 11.46 -18.05
CA VAL A 194 1.37 10.72 -19.30
C VAL A 194 1.29 11.72 -20.44
N LEU A 195 2.08 11.49 -21.49
CA LEU A 195 2.00 12.31 -22.67
C LEU A 195 0.68 12.02 -23.42
N THR A 196 -0.18 13.03 -23.53
CA THR A 196 -1.44 12.94 -24.27
C THR A 196 -1.82 14.30 -24.84
N ALA A 197 -2.48 14.28 -25.99
CA ALA A 197 -3.12 15.45 -26.61
C ALA A 197 -4.57 15.67 -26.11
N ILE A 198 -5.12 14.69 -25.37
CA ILE A 198 -6.46 14.80 -24.79
C ILE A 198 -6.39 15.75 -23.59
N PRO A 199 -7.18 16.84 -23.58
CA PRO A 199 -7.24 17.72 -22.42
C PRO A 199 -7.88 16.98 -21.24
N ALA A 200 -7.43 17.28 -20.04
CA ALA A 200 -8.08 16.75 -18.84
C ALA A 200 -9.26 17.63 -18.40
N ASP A 201 -10.17 17.02 -17.65
CA ASP A 201 -11.26 17.72 -16.98
C ASP A 201 -10.71 18.86 -16.11
N VAL A 202 -11.42 19.99 -16.07
CA VAL A 202 -11.01 21.13 -15.25
C VAL A 202 -11.32 20.82 -13.80
N ILE A 203 -10.27 20.71 -12.97
CA ILE A 203 -10.44 20.64 -11.53
C ILE A 203 -10.95 21.99 -11.02
N THR A 204 -12.18 21.99 -10.50
CA THR A 204 -12.74 23.15 -9.82
C THR A 204 -12.54 22.99 -8.32
N ARG A 205 -11.72 23.87 -7.72
CA ARG A 205 -11.53 23.93 -6.27
C ARG A 205 -12.87 24.23 -5.59
N ARG A 206 -13.21 23.50 -4.53
CA ARG A 206 -14.47 23.70 -3.80
C ARG A 206 -14.24 24.10 -2.34
N ASP A 207 -15.12 24.94 -1.80
CA ASP A 207 -15.10 25.39 -0.39
C ASP A 207 -15.91 24.47 0.54
N ARG A 208 -15.97 23.17 0.21
CA ARG A 208 -16.75 22.15 0.92
C ARG A 208 -15.95 20.85 1.07
N PRO A 209 -16.35 19.94 1.99
CA PRO A 209 -15.67 18.65 2.16
C PRO A 209 -15.57 17.89 0.84
N LEU A 210 -14.49 17.12 0.66
CA LEU A 210 -14.30 16.26 -0.50
C LEU A 210 -15.40 15.20 -0.53
N ARG A 211 -16.22 15.19 -1.57
CA ARG A 211 -17.21 14.11 -1.76
C ARG A 211 -16.55 12.92 -2.46
N ILE A 212 -16.44 11.82 -1.72
CA ILE A 212 -15.75 10.60 -2.14
C ILE A 212 -16.78 9.47 -2.31
N LEU A 213 -16.82 8.86 -3.49
CA LEU A 213 -17.49 7.58 -3.69
C LEU A 213 -16.47 6.48 -3.41
N VAL A 214 -16.67 5.70 -2.36
CA VAL A 214 -15.86 4.51 -2.08
C VAL A 214 -16.57 3.30 -2.67
N ALA A 215 -16.01 2.75 -3.74
CA ALA A 215 -16.58 1.62 -4.46
C ALA A 215 -15.74 0.37 -4.18
N SER A 216 -16.32 -0.63 -3.52
CA SER A 216 -15.68 -1.91 -3.24
C SER A 216 -16.17 -2.98 -4.21
N ALA A 217 -15.25 -3.71 -4.83
CA ALA A 217 -15.52 -4.87 -5.67
C ALA A 217 -14.77 -6.07 -5.08
N GLN A 218 -15.45 -6.83 -4.22
CA GLN A 218 -14.90 -8.03 -3.58
C GLN A 218 -15.76 -9.25 -3.95
N PRO A 219 -15.45 -9.96 -5.06
CA PRO A 219 -16.26 -11.10 -5.50
C PRO A 219 -16.26 -12.24 -4.48
N VAL A 220 -17.36 -13.00 -4.44
CA VAL A 220 -17.61 -14.09 -3.49
C VAL A 220 -16.52 -15.16 -3.65
N GLY A 221 -15.60 -15.22 -2.68
CA GLY A 221 -14.42 -16.11 -2.70
C GLY A 221 -13.19 -15.57 -1.97
N PHE A 222 -13.14 -14.25 -1.69
CA PHE A 222 -12.01 -13.59 -1.00
C PHE A 222 -12.28 -13.17 0.46
N GLY A 223 -13.50 -13.38 0.96
CA GLY A 223 -13.88 -13.14 2.35
C GLY A 223 -15.41 -13.22 2.50
N HIS A 224 -15.89 -13.82 3.57
CA HIS A 224 -17.34 -13.90 3.87
C HIS A 224 -17.73 -12.81 4.87
N LEU A 225 -17.63 -11.54 4.46
CA LEU A 225 -18.27 -10.46 5.21
C LEU A 225 -19.69 -10.25 4.65
N SER A 226 -20.63 -9.89 5.52
CA SER A 226 -21.91 -9.34 5.07
C SER A 226 -21.71 -7.93 4.52
N ILE A 227 -22.62 -7.47 3.66
CA ILE A 227 -22.58 -6.11 3.08
C ILE A 227 -22.47 -5.05 4.18
N ASP A 228 -23.23 -5.20 5.27
CA ASP A 228 -23.23 -4.25 6.37
C ASP A 228 -21.88 -4.19 7.09
N GLN A 229 -21.20 -5.34 7.21
CA GLN A 229 -19.84 -5.42 7.79
C GLN A 229 -18.80 -4.79 6.87
N GLU A 230 -18.87 -5.01 5.56
CA GLU A 230 -17.98 -4.38 4.59
C GLU A 230 -18.13 -2.85 4.61
N VAL A 231 -19.38 -2.36 4.68
CA VAL A 231 -19.65 -0.92 4.81
C VAL A 231 -19.03 -0.36 6.09
N GLU A 232 -19.16 -1.05 7.22
CA GLU A 232 -18.62 -0.58 8.49
C GLU A 232 -17.09 -0.54 8.51
N VAL A 233 -16.44 -1.59 8.00
CA VAL A 233 -14.97 -1.64 7.85
C VAL A 233 -14.47 -0.49 6.98
N ILE A 234 -15.10 -0.27 5.82
CA ILE A 234 -14.75 0.84 4.93
C ILE A 234 -14.95 2.18 5.64
N ARG A 235 -16.11 2.39 6.28
CA ARG A 235 -16.42 3.66 6.97
C ARG A 235 -15.43 3.96 8.08
N ARG A 236 -15.02 2.96 8.87
CA ARG A 236 -14.02 3.11 9.93
C ARG A 236 -12.70 3.68 9.40
N GLY A 237 -12.29 3.27 8.19
CA GLY A 237 -11.11 3.81 7.51
C GLY A 237 -11.20 5.31 7.19
N PHE A 238 -12.40 5.86 7.01
CA PHE A 238 -12.62 7.27 6.69
C PHE A 238 -13.21 8.10 7.84
N GLN A 239 -13.68 7.45 8.91
CA GLN A 239 -14.32 8.09 10.06
C GLN A 239 -13.52 9.28 10.63
N PRO A 240 -12.18 9.20 10.83
CA PRO A 240 -11.41 10.35 11.32
C PRO A 240 -11.46 11.58 10.41
N LEU A 241 -11.63 11.37 9.10
CA LEU A 241 -11.73 12.43 8.10
C LEU A 241 -13.13 13.05 8.06
N GLU A 242 -14.18 12.23 8.23
CA GLU A 242 -15.57 12.70 8.30
C GLU A 242 -15.83 13.47 9.60
N GLU A 243 -15.34 12.97 10.74
CA GLU A 243 -15.41 13.67 12.04
C GLU A 243 -14.68 15.03 12.02
N ALA A 244 -13.59 15.11 11.25
CA ALA A 244 -12.87 16.37 11.02
C ALA A 244 -13.56 17.30 10.00
N GLY A 245 -14.65 16.85 9.35
CA GLY A 245 -15.37 17.61 8.33
C GLY A 245 -14.57 17.84 7.05
N LEU A 246 -13.56 17.02 6.76
CA LEU A 246 -12.69 17.16 5.58
C LEU A 246 -13.25 16.44 4.35
N VAL A 247 -13.98 15.34 4.58
CA VAL A 247 -14.55 14.51 3.52
C VAL A 247 -16.02 14.20 3.84
N ALA A 248 -16.77 13.83 2.81
CA ALA A 248 -18.08 13.22 2.90
C ALA A 248 -18.06 11.94 2.07
N VAL A 249 -18.23 10.79 2.73
CA VAL A 249 -18.06 9.47 2.11
C VAL A 249 -19.40 8.82 1.81
N GLU A 250 -19.50 8.28 0.60
CA GLU A 250 -20.59 7.41 0.21
C GLU A 250 -20.02 6.04 -0.18
N VAL A 251 -20.48 4.99 0.48
CA VAL A 251 -19.97 3.62 0.26
C VAL A 251 -20.88 2.86 -0.70
N LEU A 252 -20.28 2.28 -1.72
CA LEU A 252 -20.86 1.29 -2.61
C LEU A 252 -20.12 -0.04 -2.37
N ALA A 253 -20.61 -0.83 -1.42
CA ALA A 253 -19.96 -2.08 -0.99
C ALA A 253 -19.92 -3.17 -2.07
N ARG A 254 -20.88 -3.15 -3.00
CA ARG A 254 -20.90 -4.01 -4.20
C ARG A 254 -20.83 -3.18 -5.47
N ALA A 255 -19.62 -3.02 -5.99
CA ALA A 255 -19.38 -2.29 -7.22
C ALA A 255 -19.54 -3.23 -8.41
N THR A 256 -20.75 -3.24 -8.99
CA THR A 256 -20.97 -3.72 -10.36
C THR A 256 -20.73 -2.59 -11.36
N PRO A 257 -20.40 -2.87 -12.63
CA PRO A 257 -20.27 -1.85 -13.66
C PRO A 257 -21.49 -0.94 -13.78
N GLY A 258 -22.69 -1.52 -13.69
CA GLY A 258 -23.94 -0.79 -13.76
C GLY A 258 -24.17 0.10 -12.53
N ALA A 259 -23.84 -0.40 -11.33
CA ALA A 259 -24.03 0.34 -10.09
C ALA A 259 -23.12 1.58 -10.01
N ILE A 260 -21.83 1.41 -10.31
CA ILE A 260 -20.88 2.54 -10.30
C ILE A 260 -21.19 3.55 -11.40
N HIS A 261 -21.52 3.08 -12.61
CA HIS A 261 -21.90 3.96 -13.72
C HIS A 261 -23.17 4.74 -13.39
N GLY A 262 -24.18 4.08 -12.82
CA GLY A 262 -25.42 4.71 -12.39
C GLY A 262 -25.19 5.79 -11.33
N ARG A 263 -24.30 5.53 -10.36
CA ARG A 263 -23.99 6.49 -9.29
C ARG A 263 -23.23 7.71 -9.84
N LEU A 264 -22.19 7.50 -10.63
CA LEU A 264 -21.43 8.57 -11.29
C LEU A 264 -22.24 9.39 -12.32
N SER A 265 -23.37 8.86 -12.80
CA SER A 265 -24.25 9.57 -13.74
C SER A 265 -25.33 10.42 -13.05
N ARG A 266 -25.68 10.08 -11.80
CA ARG A 266 -26.76 10.75 -11.05
C ARG A 266 -26.24 11.81 -10.10
N ASP A 267 -25.07 11.58 -9.53
CA ASP A 267 -24.53 12.30 -8.39
C ASP A 267 -23.16 12.89 -8.73
N GLU A 268 -22.84 14.05 -8.16
CA GLU A 268 -21.53 14.67 -8.33
C GLU A 268 -20.52 14.18 -7.29
N TYR A 269 -19.43 13.53 -7.72
CA TYR A 269 -18.29 13.20 -6.87
C TYR A 269 -17.04 13.93 -7.36
N GLN A 270 -16.11 14.21 -6.44
CA GLN A 270 -14.78 14.72 -6.79
C GLN A 270 -13.76 13.60 -6.84
N VAL A 271 -13.99 12.55 -6.06
CA VAL A 271 -13.09 11.42 -5.92
C VAL A 271 -13.88 10.13 -6.05
N VAL A 272 -13.33 9.17 -6.80
CA VAL A 272 -13.68 7.76 -6.63
C VAL A 272 -12.51 7.06 -5.97
N HIS A 273 -12.76 6.39 -4.85
CA HIS A 273 -11.82 5.46 -4.22
C HIS A 273 -12.30 4.04 -4.53
N PHE A 274 -11.61 3.37 -5.44
CA PHE A 274 -11.94 2.01 -5.86
C PHE A 274 -11.11 1.01 -5.06
N ILE A 275 -11.78 0.11 -4.32
CA ILE A 275 -11.20 -1.02 -3.59
C ILE A 275 -11.53 -2.28 -4.37
N GLY A 276 -10.53 -3.04 -4.80
CA GLY A 276 -10.81 -4.25 -5.56
C GLY A 276 -9.56 -4.89 -6.13
N HIS A 277 -9.73 -5.55 -7.27
CA HIS A 277 -8.65 -6.27 -7.93
C HIS A 277 -8.45 -5.83 -9.37
N GLY A 278 -7.26 -6.17 -9.85
CA GLY A 278 -6.79 -5.84 -11.17
C GLY A 278 -6.13 -7.03 -11.82
N VAL A 279 -6.50 -7.33 -13.06
CA VAL A 279 -5.96 -8.48 -13.80
C VAL A 279 -5.41 -8.03 -15.14
N PHE A 280 -4.34 -8.66 -15.60
CA PHE A 280 -3.85 -8.49 -16.96
C PHE A 280 -4.41 -9.60 -17.83
N ASP A 281 -5.08 -9.24 -18.91
CA ASP A 281 -5.59 -10.20 -19.88
C ASP A 281 -4.53 -10.44 -20.95
N GLU A 282 -3.93 -11.63 -20.94
CA GLU A 282 -2.90 -12.01 -21.91
C GLU A 282 -3.42 -12.07 -23.35
N ALA A 283 -4.70 -12.36 -23.57
CA ALA A 283 -5.27 -12.46 -24.91
C ALA A 283 -5.41 -11.08 -25.57
N THR A 284 -5.83 -10.09 -24.79
CA THR A 284 -6.00 -8.71 -25.27
C THR A 284 -4.76 -7.85 -25.06
N GLN A 285 -3.79 -8.30 -24.25
CA GLN A 285 -2.63 -7.53 -23.79
C GLN A 285 -3.05 -6.22 -23.10
N GLU A 286 -4.19 -6.24 -22.41
CA GLU A 286 -4.76 -5.09 -21.70
C GLU A 286 -4.95 -5.36 -20.20
N GLY A 287 -4.91 -4.28 -19.42
CA GLY A 287 -5.29 -4.34 -18.01
C GLY A 287 -6.81 -4.22 -17.83
N CYS A 288 -7.40 -5.07 -16.97
CA CYS A 288 -8.82 -5.09 -16.63
C CYS A 288 -9.07 -4.90 -15.12
N LEU A 289 -9.96 -3.97 -14.74
CA LEU A 289 -10.45 -3.87 -13.36
C LEU A 289 -11.48 -4.97 -13.12
N VAL A 290 -11.39 -5.65 -11.98
CA VAL A 290 -12.35 -6.68 -11.58
C VAL A 290 -13.47 -6.02 -10.79
N PHE A 291 -14.69 -6.14 -11.30
CA PHE A 291 -15.93 -5.75 -10.65
C PHE A 291 -16.70 -6.98 -10.17
N GLU A 292 -17.79 -6.75 -9.44
CA GLU A 292 -18.78 -7.79 -9.19
C GLU A 292 -19.79 -7.88 -10.35
N ASP A 293 -20.23 -9.09 -10.68
CA ASP A 293 -21.44 -9.30 -11.48
C ASP A 293 -22.70 -9.31 -10.58
N ASP A 294 -23.89 -9.36 -11.20
CA ASP A 294 -25.17 -9.34 -10.49
C ASP A 294 -25.40 -10.57 -9.58
N ARG A 295 -24.55 -11.59 -9.68
CA ARG A 295 -24.57 -12.82 -8.86
C ARG A 295 -23.44 -12.84 -7.83
N GLY A 296 -22.63 -11.78 -7.73
CA GLY A 296 -21.47 -11.69 -6.84
C GLY A 296 -20.20 -12.39 -7.37
N GLY A 297 -20.19 -12.81 -8.63
CA GLY A 297 -19.01 -13.33 -9.33
C GLY A 297 -18.08 -12.23 -9.82
N ALA A 298 -16.91 -12.61 -10.31
CA ALA A 298 -15.93 -11.67 -10.88
C ALA A 298 -16.31 -11.24 -12.30
N PHE A 299 -16.27 -9.94 -12.58
CA PHE A 299 -16.53 -9.36 -13.89
C PHE A 299 -15.40 -8.44 -14.33
N ASN A 300 -14.64 -8.84 -15.34
CA ASN A 300 -13.47 -8.09 -15.79
C ASN A 300 -13.88 -6.99 -16.78
N LEU A 301 -13.54 -5.74 -16.46
CA LEU A 301 -13.70 -4.59 -17.36
C LEU A 301 -12.35 -4.11 -17.89
N GLY A 302 -12.15 -4.22 -19.20
CA GLY A 302 -10.98 -3.69 -19.89
C GLY A 302 -10.88 -2.17 -19.88
N GLN A 303 -9.71 -1.65 -20.25
CA GLN A 303 -9.36 -0.22 -20.17
C GLN A 303 -10.38 0.68 -20.85
N ARG A 304 -10.93 0.27 -21.99
CA ARG A 304 -11.95 1.01 -22.74
C ARG A 304 -13.23 1.24 -21.93
N SER A 305 -13.76 0.20 -21.29
CA SER A 305 -15.00 0.33 -20.54
C SER A 305 -14.78 1.12 -19.26
N VAL A 306 -13.62 0.92 -18.63
CA VAL A 306 -13.20 1.69 -17.45
C VAL A 306 -13.14 3.19 -17.77
N ARG A 307 -12.48 3.61 -18.87
CA ARG A 307 -12.47 5.03 -19.26
C ARG A 307 -13.86 5.60 -19.53
N GLU A 308 -14.77 4.83 -20.13
CA GLU A 308 -16.13 5.27 -20.45
C GLU A 308 -16.99 5.47 -19.17
N ILE A 309 -16.64 4.78 -18.09
CA ILE A 309 -17.27 4.94 -16.78
C ILE A 309 -16.69 6.15 -16.03
N PHE A 310 -15.36 6.31 -15.99
CA PHE A 310 -14.71 7.29 -15.10
C PHE A 310 -14.39 8.65 -15.73
N CYS A 311 -14.04 8.72 -17.01
CA CYS A 311 -13.62 9.99 -17.63
C CYS A 311 -14.83 10.88 -17.98
N ASN A 312 -14.62 12.20 -18.03
CA ASN A 312 -15.63 13.21 -18.36
C ASN A 312 -16.85 13.17 -17.41
N ARG A 313 -16.61 12.84 -16.14
CA ARG A 313 -17.64 12.78 -15.08
C ARG A 313 -17.53 13.93 -14.07
N GLY A 314 -16.61 14.87 -14.29
CA GLY A 314 -16.28 15.91 -13.31
C GLY A 314 -15.48 15.38 -12.11
N LEU A 315 -14.88 14.19 -12.24
CA LEU A 315 -13.97 13.64 -11.25
C LEU A 315 -12.63 14.40 -11.30
N SER A 316 -12.15 14.82 -10.13
CA SER A 316 -10.83 15.41 -9.98
C SER A 316 -9.75 14.35 -9.75
N LEU A 317 -10.14 13.21 -9.16
CA LEU A 317 -9.21 12.15 -8.74
C LEU A 317 -9.88 10.78 -8.79
N VAL A 318 -9.17 9.78 -9.29
CA VAL A 318 -9.47 8.36 -9.02
C VAL A 318 -8.34 7.76 -8.19
N PHE A 319 -8.68 7.11 -7.10
CA PHE A 319 -7.75 6.36 -6.27
C PHE A 319 -8.01 4.87 -6.50
N LEU A 320 -7.09 4.19 -7.15
CA LEU A 320 -7.14 2.75 -7.38
C LEU A 320 -6.40 2.04 -6.26
N ASN A 321 -7.14 1.68 -5.21
CA ASN A 321 -6.66 0.83 -4.13
C ASN A 321 -6.91 -0.65 -4.48
N ALA A 322 -6.34 -1.08 -5.59
CA ALA A 322 -6.49 -2.45 -6.06
C ALA A 322 -5.33 -3.33 -5.56
N CYS A 323 -5.64 -4.37 -4.76
CA CYS A 323 -4.68 -5.30 -4.18
C CYS A 323 -4.61 -6.62 -4.99
N GLN A 324 -3.47 -7.31 -4.91
CA GLN A 324 -3.18 -8.58 -5.61
C GLN A 324 -4.12 -9.72 -5.21
N SER A 325 -4.72 -10.39 -6.20
CA SER A 325 -5.20 -11.77 -6.06
C SER A 325 -4.23 -12.68 -6.83
N GLY A 326 -3.35 -13.38 -6.12
CA GLY A 326 -2.12 -13.99 -6.64
C GLY A 326 -2.20 -14.64 -8.03
N SER A 327 -1.35 -14.17 -8.95
CA SER A 327 -0.69 -14.85 -10.09
C SER A 327 0.13 -13.81 -10.86
N GLY A 328 1.39 -14.13 -11.19
CA GLY A 328 2.35 -13.20 -11.80
C GLY A 328 1.86 -12.61 -13.13
N GLY A 329 1.81 -11.28 -13.24
CA GLY A 329 1.33 -10.53 -14.41
C GLY A 329 0.70 -9.17 -14.07
N GLN A 330 0.36 -8.95 -12.79
CA GLN A 330 -0.56 -7.89 -12.34
C GLN A 330 0.09 -6.53 -12.03
N SER A 331 1.43 -6.41 -11.95
CA SER A 331 2.06 -5.07 -11.86
C SER A 331 1.82 -4.24 -13.13
N GLU A 332 1.68 -4.91 -14.27
CA GLU A 332 1.40 -4.29 -15.57
C GLU A 332 -0.03 -3.74 -15.64
N PHE A 333 -0.95 -4.29 -14.83
CA PHE A 333 -2.35 -3.91 -14.76
C PHE A 333 -2.56 -2.48 -14.26
N ASN A 334 -2.17 -2.19 -13.00
CA ASN A 334 -2.43 -0.89 -12.37
C ASN A 334 -1.78 0.24 -13.17
N LYS A 335 -0.64 -0.07 -13.81
CA LYS A 335 0.12 0.85 -14.66
C LYS A 335 -0.60 1.13 -15.98
N GLY A 336 -1.09 0.08 -16.65
CA GLY A 336 -1.86 0.21 -17.90
C GLY A 336 -3.15 0.99 -17.71
N VAL A 337 -3.95 0.66 -16.68
CA VAL A 337 -5.20 1.37 -16.39
C VAL A 337 -4.95 2.80 -15.92
N ALA A 338 -3.98 3.02 -15.03
CA ALA A 338 -3.61 4.37 -14.58
C ALA A 338 -3.26 5.28 -15.76
N GLN A 339 -2.36 4.81 -16.64
CA GLN A 339 -1.94 5.57 -17.80
C GLN A 339 -3.08 5.76 -18.80
N ALA A 340 -3.93 4.75 -18.99
CA ALA A 340 -5.10 4.85 -19.86
C ALA A 340 -6.08 5.91 -19.36
N LEU A 341 -6.43 5.93 -18.07
CA LEU A 341 -7.37 6.91 -17.52
C LEU A 341 -6.82 8.34 -17.60
N VAL A 342 -5.56 8.56 -17.21
CA VAL A 342 -4.94 9.89 -17.25
C VAL A 342 -4.74 10.37 -18.69
N SER A 343 -4.34 9.49 -19.61
CA SER A 343 -4.22 9.84 -21.03
C SER A 343 -5.55 10.17 -21.70
N HIS A 344 -6.69 9.73 -21.13
CA HIS A 344 -8.04 9.98 -21.64
C HIS A 344 -8.81 11.05 -20.85
N GLY A 345 -8.08 11.93 -20.15
CA GLY A 345 -8.64 13.17 -19.60
C GLY A 345 -8.94 13.14 -18.11
N LEU A 346 -8.60 12.07 -17.39
CA LEU A 346 -8.67 12.10 -15.94
C LEU A 346 -7.58 13.04 -15.38
N PRO A 347 -7.92 14.01 -14.50
CA PRO A 347 -6.95 15.00 -14.04
C PRO A 347 -5.85 14.46 -13.13
N ALA A 348 -6.20 13.55 -12.22
CA ALA A 348 -5.28 12.92 -11.31
C ALA A 348 -5.72 11.48 -10.99
N LEU A 349 -4.75 10.63 -10.71
CA LEU A 349 -4.96 9.24 -10.35
C LEU A 349 -3.88 8.75 -9.40
N VAL A 350 -4.26 8.03 -8.35
CA VAL A 350 -3.33 7.27 -7.51
C VAL A 350 -3.49 5.79 -7.82
N ALA A 351 -2.38 5.09 -8.05
CA ALA A 351 -2.37 3.64 -8.23
C ALA A 351 -1.11 3.01 -7.64
N ASN A 352 -1.24 1.77 -7.17
CA ASN A 352 -0.13 1.03 -6.57
C ASN A 352 0.77 0.42 -7.66
N GLN A 353 2.08 0.67 -7.59
CA GLN A 353 3.05 0.12 -8.57
C GLN A 353 3.56 -1.29 -8.23
N TYR A 354 3.43 -1.68 -6.96
CA TYR A 354 3.62 -3.02 -6.40
C TYR A 354 2.35 -3.42 -5.66
N SER A 355 2.27 -4.66 -5.19
CA SER A 355 1.32 -4.86 -4.08
C SER A 355 1.87 -4.38 -2.79
N VAL A 356 0.93 -3.91 -2.00
CA VAL A 356 1.11 -3.24 -0.73
C VAL A 356 0.18 -3.90 0.26
N LEU A 357 0.56 -3.81 1.52
CA LEU A 357 -0.25 -4.23 2.63
C LEU A 357 -1.47 -3.30 2.77
N ASP A 358 -2.64 -3.87 3.08
CA ASP A 358 -3.89 -3.11 3.17
C ASP A 358 -3.79 -1.97 4.20
N SER A 359 -3.05 -2.17 5.29
CA SER A 359 -2.72 -1.17 6.32
C SER A 359 -1.91 0.00 5.77
N SER A 360 -0.85 -0.26 4.99
CA SER A 360 0.00 0.77 4.37
C SER A 360 -0.77 1.57 3.32
N ALA A 361 -1.59 0.92 2.50
CA ALA A 361 -2.46 1.58 1.54
C ALA A 361 -3.53 2.45 2.23
N THR A 362 -4.13 1.94 3.30
CA THR A 362 -5.10 2.68 4.12
C THR A 362 -4.45 3.89 4.77
N SER A 363 -3.27 3.73 5.37
CA SER A 363 -2.51 4.84 5.98
C SER A 363 -2.17 5.92 4.95
N PHE A 364 -1.71 5.53 3.77
CA PHE A 364 -1.47 6.46 2.67
C PHE A 364 -2.76 7.22 2.30
N ALA A 365 -3.85 6.50 2.03
CA ALA A 365 -5.12 7.10 1.63
C ALA A 365 -5.66 8.08 2.68
N GLN A 366 -5.62 7.71 3.97
CA GLN A 366 -6.04 8.57 5.07
C GLN A 366 -5.25 9.88 5.12
N HIS A 367 -3.92 9.81 5.11
CA HIS A 367 -3.07 11.00 5.15
C HIS A 367 -3.17 11.82 3.86
N PHE A 368 -3.33 11.16 2.72
CA PHE A 368 -3.51 11.81 1.43
C PHE A 368 -4.81 12.63 1.40
N TYR A 369 -5.95 12.04 1.78
CA TYR A 369 -7.22 12.74 1.86
C TYR A 369 -7.26 13.78 2.96
N TRP A 370 -6.58 13.54 4.09
CA TRP A 370 -6.37 14.54 5.13
C TRP A 370 -5.73 15.81 4.54
N CYS A 371 -4.59 15.67 3.87
CA CYS A 371 -3.85 16.78 3.28
C CYS A 371 -4.67 17.50 2.19
N LEU A 372 -5.35 16.75 1.32
CA LEU A 372 -6.22 17.32 0.29
C LEU A 372 -7.39 18.10 0.90
N GLY A 373 -8.04 17.56 1.93
CA GLY A 373 -9.12 18.23 2.65
C GLY A 373 -8.67 19.50 3.37
N GLN A 374 -7.39 19.57 3.77
CA GLN A 374 -6.75 20.78 4.30
C GLN A 374 -6.35 21.79 3.20
N GLY A 375 -6.64 21.49 1.93
CA GLY A 375 -6.38 22.35 0.79
C GLY A 375 -4.95 22.30 0.27
N MET A 376 -4.15 21.31 0.65
CA MET A 376 -2.82 21.09 0.07
C MET A 376 -2.93 20.67 -1.41
N THR A 377 -1.84 20.87 -2.16
CA THR A 377 -1.77 20.44 -3.57
C THR A 377 -1.68 18.92 -3.66
N LEU A 378 -1.96 18.35 -4.84
CA LEU A 378 -1.83 16.92 -5.09
C LEU A 378 -0.40 16.43 -4.79
N GLY A 379 0.61 17.13 -5.29
CA GLY A 379 2.03 16.77 -5.09
C GLY A 379 2.45 16.83 -3.61
N ALA A 380 2.04 17.88 -2.90
CA ALA A 380 2.34 18.02 -1.46
C ALA A 380 1.63 16.95 -0.63
N SER A 381 0.35 16.67 -0.94
CA SER A 381 -0.43 15.64 -0.25
C SER A 381 0.16 14.25 -0.45
N ALA A 382 0.63 13.94 -1.66
CA ALA A 382 1.32 12.67 -1.92
C ALA A 382 2.59 12.56 -1.08
N ARG A 383 3.44 13.60 -1.06
CA ARG A 383 4.64 13.62 -0.23
C ARG A 383 4.35 13.36 1.25
N GLU A 384 3.40 14.09 1.85
CA GLU A 384 3.06 13.90 3.27
C GLU A 384 2.52 12.49 3.55
N ALA A 385 1.69 11.94 2.64
CA ALA A 385 1.22 10.57 2.75
C ALA A 385 2.36 9.55 2.69
N ARG A 386 3.39 9.76 1.85
CA ARG A 386 4.59 8.90 1.82
C ARG A 386 5.36 8.97 3.14
N ILE A 387 5.56 10.17 3.68
CA ILE A 387 6.23 10.34 4.99
C ILE A 387 5.46 9.60 6.08
N ALA A 388 4.13 9.70 6.06
CA ALA A 388 3.26 9.02 7.01
C ALA A 388 3.37 7.50 6.98
N VAL A 389 3.46 6.92 5.79
CA VAL A 389 3.71 5.48 5.64
C VAL A 389 5.12 5.13 6.12
N ASN A 390 6.13 5.96 5.82
CA ASN A 390 7.53 5.68 6.12
C ASN A 390 7.84 5.61 7.63
N TYR A 391 7.20 6.44 8.46
CA TYR A 391 7.36 6.32 9.92
C TYR A 391 6.34 5.37 10.57
N SER A 392 5.40 4.81 9.80
CA SER A 392 4.43 3.87 10.35
C SER A 392 5.14 2.59 10.77
N LEU A 393 4.89 2.16 12.00
CA LEU A 393 5.39 0.87 12.53
C LEU A 393 4.85 -0.34 11.75
N GLN A 394 3.88 -0.12 10.87
CA GLN A 394 3.18 -1.09 10.04
C GLN A 394 3.89 -1.37 8.71
N GLY A 395 4.59 -0.40 8.10
CA GLY A 395 5.04 -0.58 6.71
C GLY A 395 6.24 -1.50 6.53
N GLU A 396 6.32 -2.18 5.38
CA GLU A 396 7.58 -2.67 4.83
C GLU A 396 8.43 -1.48 4.32
N LEU A 397 9.74 -1.67 4.18
CA LEU A 397 10.69 -0.61 3.77
C LEU A 397 10.32 0.10 2.47
N ILE A 398 9.57 -0.57 1.60
CA ILE A 398 9.18 -0.08 0.28
C ILE A 398 7.80 0.59 0.24
N ASP A 399 6.97 0.38 1.26
CA ASP A 399 5.52 0.65 1.20
C ASP A 399 5.19 2.12 0.92
N TRP A 400 6.01 3.04 1.43
CA TRP A 400 5.81 4.47 1.26
C TRP A 400 5.88 4.91 -0.20
N ALA A 401 6.60 4.20 -1.07
CA ALA A 401 6.71 4.53 -2.48
C ALA A 401 5.77 3.69 -3.36
N VAL A 402 5.01 2.75 -2.80
CA VAL A 402 4.12 1.89 -3.59
C VAL A 402 2.98 2.70 -4.24
N PRO A 403 2.31 3.63 -3.54
CA PRO A 403 1.31 4.48 -4.17
C PRO A 403 1.97 5.54 -5.05
N VAL A 404 1.65 5.51 -6.34
CA VAL A 404 2.13 6.45 -7.35
C VAL A 404 1.02 7.42 -7.72
N LEU A 405 1.31 8.71 -7.59
CA LEU A 405 0.44 9.78 -8.07
C LEU A 405 0.78 10.12 -9.52
N TYR A 406 -0.20 9.93 -10.39
CA TYR A 406 -0.24 10.52 -11.72
C TYR A 406 -1.09 11.79 -11.66
N ALA A 407 -0.58 12.93 -12.13
CA ALA A 407 -1.40 14.13 -12.24
C ALA A 407 -0.96 14.99 -13.44
N ARG A 408 -1.93 15.68 -14.03
CA ARG A 408 -1.68 16.66 -15.09
C ARG A 408 -0.99 17.91 -14.57
N ASP A 409 -1.37 18.33 -13.37
CA ASP A 409 -0.79 19.46 -12.66
C ASP A 409 -0.61 19.09 -11.16
N PRO A 410 0.65 18.96 -10.68
CA PRO A 410 0.93 18.63 -9.29
C PRO A 410 0.54 19.75 -8.31
N ASN A 411 0.40 21.00 -8.79
CA ASN A 411 0.08 22.18 -7.99
C ASN A 411 -1.42 22.41 -7.81
N THR A 412 -2.25 21.58 -8.43
CA THR A 412 -3.69 21.69 -8.25
C THR A 412 -4.11 21.30 -6.83
N SER A 413 -4.97 22.12 -6.22
CA SER A 413 -5.64 21.85 -4.94
C SER A 413 -7.13 21.58 -5.19
N LEU A 414 -7.65 20.52 -4.56
CA LEU A 414 -9.04 20.09 -4.75
C LEU A 414 -10.03 20.87 -3.89
N CYS A 415 -9.59 21.35 -2.72
CA CYS A 415 -10.42 22.03 -1.74
C CYS A 415 -9.80 23.34 -1.27
N ALA A 416 -10.63 24.26 -0.78
CA ALA A 416 -10.13 25.38 -0.01
C ALA A 416 -9.60 24.92 1.35
N ARG A 417 -8.56 25.61 1.82
CA ARG A 417 -8.08 25.40 3.18
C ARG A 417 -9.21 25.77 4.15
N PRO A 418 -9.61 24.86 5.05
CA PRO A 418 -10.67 25.15 6.02
C PRO A 418 -10.33 26.40 6.85
N GLN A 419 -11.31 27.30 7.05
CA GLN A 419 -11.11 28.53 7.84
C GLN A 419 -10.86 28.27 9.33
N ARG A 420 -11.32 27.11 9.84
CA ARG A 420 -10.91 26.55 11.13
C ARG A 420 -9.95 25.41 10.87
N SER A 421 -8.75 25.47 11.43
CA SER A 421 -7.90 24.29 11.53
C SER A 421 -8.68 23.23 12.30
N ALA A 422 -9.14 22.18 11.62
CA ALA A 422 -9.60 20.99 12.31
C ALA A 422 -8.48 20.60 13.29
N PRO A 423 -8.77 20.35 14.59
CA PRO A 423 -7.76 19.79 15.46
C PRO A 423 -7.22 18.55 14.76
N VAL A 424 -5.89 18.40 14.69
CA VAL A 424 -5.28 17.16 14.22
C VAL A 424 -5.97 16.05 15.00
N PRO A 425 -6.72 15.14 14.37
CA PRO A 425 -7.23 13.98 15.03
C PRO A 425 -5.94 13.36 15.48
N ALA A 426 -5.75 13.34 16.80
CA ALA A 426 -4.93 12.30 17.33
C ALA A 426 -5.62 11.05 16.75
N MET A 427 -4.96 10.35 15.81
CA MET A 427 -5.43 9.09 15.23
C MET A 427 -5.41 8.04 16.35
N SER A 428 -6.16 8.32 17.41
CA SER A 428 -5.76 8.09 18.80
C SER A 428 -6.69 7.15 19.52
N VAL A 429 -7.37 6.29 18.77
CA VAL A 429 -7.87 5.05 19.36
C VAL A 429 -6.71 4.34 20.11
N ARG A 430 -5.46 4.50 19.66
CA ARG A 430 -4.24 4.00 20.34
C ARG A 430 -3.74 4.80 21.56
N ALA A 431 -4.08 6.08 21.74
CA ALA A 431 -3.51 6.88 22.83
C ALA A 431 -4.26 6.69 24.16
N THR A 432 -5.57 6.41 24.09
CA THR A 432 -6.43 6.13 25.25
C THR A 432 -6.10 4.76 25.86
N SER A 433 -5.87 3.72 25.04
CA SER A 433 -5.47 2.38 25.51
C SER A 433 -4.10 2.39 26.21
N ARG A 434 -3.12 3.15 25.70
CA ARG A 434 -1.78 3.29 26.31
C ARG A 434 -1.81 3.85 27.73
N ARG A 435 -2.68 4.83 28.01
CA ARG A 435 -2.86 5.36 29.38
C ARG A 435 -3.50 4.33 30.32
N ALA A 436 -4.48 3.56 29.84
CA ALA A 436 -5.16 2.54 30.63
C ALA A 436 -4.24 1.37 31.05
N THR A 437 -3.18 1.11 30.27
CA THR A 437 -2.19 0.04 30.57
C THR A 437 -0.97 0.52 31.34
N THR A 438 -0.90 1.81 31.69
CA THR A 438 0.24 2.38 32.41
C THR A 438 0.33 1.81 33.83
N GLY A 439 1.50 1.29 34.21
CA GLY A 439 1.73 0.69 35.53
C GLY A 439 1.36 -0.80 35.65
N ARG A 440 0.87 -1.43 34.58
CA ARG A 440 0.58 -2.87 34.57
C ARG A 440 1.88 -3.69 34.52
N PRO A 441 2.06 -4.71 35.37
CA PRO A 441 3.24 -5.59 35.37
C PRO A 441 3.54 -6.23 34.01
N ILE A 442 2.52 -6.71 33.31
CA ILE A 442 2.65 -7.31 31.98
C ILE A 442 1.78 -6.54 30.99
N ARG A 443 2.40 -5.90 30.00
CA ARG A 443 1.72 -5.22 28.89
C ARG A 443 1.59 -6.17 27.71
N VAL A 444 0.38 -6.33 27.20
CA VAL A 444 0.05 -7.18 26.06
C VAL A 444 -0.48 -6.28 24.95
N GLY A 445 0.29 -6.15 23.86
CA GLY A 445 -0.22 -5.58 22.63
C GLY A 445 -1.11 -6.62 21.96
N VAL A 446 -2.34 -6.28 21.64
CA VAL A 446 -3.28 -7.18 20.95
C VAL A 446 -3.53 -6.62 19.57
N TRP A 447 -3.31 -7.44 18.55
CA TRP A 447 -3.45 -7.05 17.16
C TRP A 447 -4.45 -7.96 16.46
N ASP A 448 -5.46 -7.36 15.86
CA ASP A 448 -6.31 -8.01 14.87
C ASP A 448 -5.61 -7.93 13.50
N ILE A 449 -5.08 -9.08 13.05
CA ILE A 449 -4.32 -9.22 11.80
C ILE A 449 -5.16 -8.77 10.59
N ASP A 450 -6.48 -8.98 10.66
CA ASP A 450 -7.39 -8.86 9.51
C ASP A 450 -8.32 -7.64 9.62
N ASP A 451 -8.26 -6.89 10.73
CA ASP A 451 -9.20 -5.81 11.11
C ASP A 451 -10.69 -6.20 11.03
N VAL A 452 -11.01 -7.44 11.43
CA VAL A 452 -12.34 -8.04 11.34
C VAL A 452 -13.09 -8.17 12.68
N PHE A 453 -12.51 -7.69 13.79
CA PHE A 453 -13.08 -7.68 15.14
C PHE A 453 -13.34 -6.23 15.58
N PRO A 454 -14.43 -5.60 15.12
CA PRO A 454 -14.68 -4.16 15.32
C PRO A 454 -14.84 -3.78 16.79
N SER A 455 -15.31 -4.70 17.63
CA SER A 455 -15.52 -4.50 19.07
C SER A 455 -14.28 -4.82 19.94
N LEU A 456 -13.13 -5.14 19.33
CA LEU A 456 -11.95 -5.62 20.07
C LEU A 456 -11.46 -4.61 21.12
N ASP A 457 -11.43 -3.31 20.82
CA ASP A 457 -11.00 -2.29 21.79
C ASP A 457 -11.86 -2.28 23.06
N ARG A 458 -13.18 -2.47 22.90
CA ARG A 458 -14.15 -2.54 24.00
C ARG A 458 -13.94 -3.81 24.81
N THR A 459 -13.66 -4.92 24.14
CA THR A 459 -13.34 -6.22 24.76
C THR A 459 -12.09 -6.11 25.63
N LEU A 460 -11.01 -5.53 25.10
CA LEU A 460 -9.77 -5.30 25.85
C LEU A 460 -9.98 -4.32 27.02
N SER A 461 -10.80 -3.28 26.82
CA SER A 461 -11.12 -2.32 27.89
C SER A 461 -11.84 -2.99 29.06
N ARG A 462 -12.77 -3.92 28.80
CA ARG A 462 -13.43 -4.71 29.84
C ARG A 462 -12.46 -5.67 30.54
N MET A 463 -11.58 -6.34 29.78
CA MET A 463 -10.52 -7.20 30.33
C MET A 463 -9.55 -6.43 31.25
N ASN A 464 -9.26 -5.17 30.92
CA ASN A 464 -8.45 -4.29 31.77
C ASN A 464 -9.19 -3.86 33.05
N ALA A 465 -10.51 -3.74 33.02
CA ALA A 465 -11.29 -3.26 34.17
C ALA A 465 -11.41 -4.29 35.30
N VAL A 466 -11.41 -5.59 34.98
CA VAL A 466 -11.67 -6.67 35.97
C VAL A 466 -10.43 -7.14 36.75
N GLN A 467 -9.23 -6.75 36.33
CA GLN A 467 -7.96 -7.16 36.96
C GLN A 467 -6.91 -6.06 36.80
N GLN A 468 -5.78 -6.13 37.51
CA GLN A 468 -4.73 -5.10 37.52
C GLN A 468 -3.33 -5.58 37.10
N PHE A 469 -3.18 -6.86 36.73
CA PHE A 469 -1.89 -7.49 36.44
C PHE A 469 -1.49 -7.38 34.96
N TYR A 470 -2.41 -7.69 34.05
CA TYR A 470 -2.22 -7.58 32.61
C TYR A 470 -2.78 -6.24 32.10
N GLY A 471 -2.06 -5.59 31.20
CA GLY A 471 -2.50 -4.40 30.48
C GLY A 471 -2.65 -4.69 29.01
N PHE A 472 -3.88 -4.86 28.54
CA PHE A 472 -4.19 -5.11 27.14
C PHE A 472 -4.35 -3.80 26.37
N GLU A 473 -3.61 -3.62 25.28
CA GLU A 473 -3.76 -2.48 24.39
C GLU A 473 -3.93 -2.94 22.95
N LEU A 474 -4.92 -2.39 22.25
CA LEU A 474 -5.04 -2.61 20.82
C LEU A 474 -3.84 -1.96 20.13
N VAL A 475 -3.11 -2.76 19.38
CA VAL A 475 -2.04 -2.34 18.48
C VAL A 475 -2.43 -2.79 17.08
N ASP A 476 -1.83 -2.14 16.09
CA ASP A 476 -2.07 -2.54 14.72
C ASP A 476 -0.76 -2.39 13.94
N LEU A 477 -0.45 -3.46 13.22
CA LEU A 477 0.80 -3.79 12.56
C LEU A 477 0.45 -4.26 11.14
N SER A 478 1.46 -4.58 10.34
CA SER A 478 1.22 -5.28 9.09
C SER A 478 1.75 -6.70 9.13
N VAL A 479 1.06 -7.55 8.38
CA VAL A 479 1.41 -8.96 8.24
C VAL A 479 2.60 -9.07 7.29
N PRO A 480 3.76 -9.58 7.75
CA PRO A 480 4.90 -9.81 6.87
C PRO A 480 4.50 -10.73 5.71
N LEU A 481 4.75 -10.34 4.47
CA LEU A 481 4.27 -11.09 3.29
C LEU A 481 4.91 -12.48 3.17
N ASP A 482 6.07 -12.71 3.78
CA ASP A 482 6.77 -14.00 3.80
C ASP A 482 6.37 -14.91 4.98
N ALA A 483 5.45 -14.44 5.84
CA ALA A 483 4.87 -15.25 6.89
C ALA A 483 3.87 -16.30 6.36
N TRP A 484 3.48 -16.21 5.09
CA TRP A 484 2.57 -17.15 4.44
C TRP A 484 3.32 -18.38 3.93
N ASP A 485 2.77 -19.57 4.17
CA ASP A 485 3.18 -20.79 3.49
C ASP A 485 2.39 -20.92 2.18
N MET A 486 3.11 -20.71 1.07
CA MET A 486 2.53 -20.75 -0.28
C MET A 486 2.53 -22.17 -0.86
N ASP A 487 3.37 -23.06 -0.33
CA ASP A 487 3.56 -24.43 -0.80
C ASP A 487 2.47 -25.35 -0.23
N ASN A 488 2.08 -25.12 1.02
CA ASN A 488 1.03 -25.88 1.70
C ASN A 488 -0.24 -25.03 1.84
N ARG A 489 -1.38 -25.60 1.47
CA ARG A 489 -2.68 -24.91 1.49
C ARG A 489 -3.70 -25.65 2.35
N ALA A 490 -4.52 -24.89 3.04
CA ALA A 490 -5.67 -25.36 3.78
C ALA A 490 -6.84 -25.71 2.85
N GLU A 491 -7.93 -26.18 3.44
CA GLU A 491 -9.17 -26.45 2.71
C GLU A 491 -9.65 -25.19 1.97
N GLY A 492 -10.08 -25.36 0.70
CA GLY A 492 -10.41 -24.23 -0.18
C GLY A 492 -9.22 -23.55 -0.86
N GLY A 493 -8.00 -24.04 -0.68
CA GLY A 493 -6.80 -23.53 -1.40
C GLY A 493 -6.16 -22.29 -0.76
N THR A 494 -6.55 -21.95 0.48
CA THR A 494 -6.02 -20.80 1.22
C THR A 494 -4.64 -21.12 1.80
N PRO A 495 -3.62 -20.25 1.66
CA PRO A 495 -2.31 -20.48 2.29
C PRO A 495 -2.40 -20.44 3.82
N TYR A 496 -1.52 -21.18 4.50
CA TYR A 496 -1.40 -21.10 5.96
C TYR A 496 -0.56 -19.89 6.39
N LEU A 497 -0.88 -19.29 7.53
CA LEU A 497 0.04 -18.46 8.28
C LEU A 497 1.05 -19.37 9.00
N TRP A 498 2.34 -19.15 8.77
CA TRP A 498 3.43 -19.92 9.37
C TRP A 498 3.91 -19.23 10.65
N ALA A 499 3.58 -19.82 11.79
CA ALA A 499 3.77 -19.21 13.11
C ALA A 499 5.24 -18.81 13.41
N GLU A 500 6.22 -19.67 13.16
CA GLU A 500 7.64 -19.40 13.45
C GLU A 500 8.22 -18.30 12.56
N LYS A 501 7.86 -18.28 11.26
CA LYS A 501 8.27 -17.19 10.36
C LYS A 501 7.64 -15.88 10.79
N PHE A 502 6.34 -15.89 11.07
CA PHE A 502 5.59 -14.74 11.54
C PHE A 502 6.16 -14.17 12.86
N ALA A 503 6.40 -15.02 13.85
CA ALA A 503 6.94 -14.61 15.15
C ALA A 503 8.36 -14.03 15.04
N ARG A 504 9.23 -14.62 14.21
CA ARG A 504 10.58 -14.07 13.96
C ARG A 504 10.52 -12.68 13.34
N ARG A 505 9.65 -12.47 12.37
CA ARG A 505 9.47 -11.16 11.71
C ARG A 505 8.95 -10.08 12.67
N LEU A 506 8.10 -10.46 13.62
CA LEU A 506 7.52 -9.52 14.58
C LEU A 506 8.35 -9.34 15.86
N GLN A 507 9.50 -10.01 15.97
CA GLN A 507 10.30 -9.99 17.19
C GLN A 507 10.64 -8.56 17.64
N SER A 508 11.06 -7.69 16.71
CA SER A 508 11.41 -6.30 17.03
C SER A 508 10.20 -5.48 17.48
N LYS A 509 8.99 -5.83 17.04
CA LYS A 509 7.76 -5.07 17.31
C LYS A 509 7.40 -5.04 18.78
N THR A 510 7.73 -6.08 19.54
CA THR A 510 7.51 -6.10 20.99
C THR A 510 8.31 -5.00 21.70
N VAL A 511 9.56 -4.78 21.28
CA VAL A 511 10.44 -3.71 21.78
C VAL A 511 9.97 -2.34 21.28
N GLU A 512 9.65 -2.20 19.99
CA GLU A 512 9.16 -0.95 19.39
C GLU A 512 7.85 -0.46 20.05
N LEU A 513 6.91 -1.39 20.30
CA LEU A 513 5.63 -1.11 20.96
C LEU A 513 5.75 -1.00 22.48
N ARG A 514 6.90 -1.38 23.06
CA ARG A 514 7.15 -1.44 24.50
C ARG A 514 6.16 -2.35 25.25
N VAL A 515 5.82 -3.49 24.64
CA VAL A 515 4.96 -4.52 25.22
C VAL A 515 5.78 -5.74 25.62
N ASN A 516 5.31 -6.48 26.62
CA ASN A 516 5.95 -7.73 27.03
C ASN A 516 5.57 -8.89 26.11
N VAL A 517 4.35 -8.86 25.57
CA VAL A 517 3.80 -9.88 24.67
C VAL A 517 3.02 -9.18 23.56
N LEU A 518 3.14 -9.68 22.33
CA LEU A 518 2.25 -9.33 21.23
C LEU A 518 1.32 -10.52 20.97
N ALA A 519 0.02 -10.34 21.20
CA ALA A 519 -1.01 -11.33 20.91
C ALA A 519 -1.71 -10.97 19.61
N CYS A 520 -1.71 -11.88 18.65
CA CYS A 520 -2.25 -11.68 17.31
C CYS A 520 -3.51 -12.54 17.15
N VAL A 521 -4.59 -11.95 16.69
CA VAL A 521 -5.86 -12.61 16.40
C VAL A 521 -6.07 -12.60 14.89
N THR A 522 -6.44 -13.73 14.31
CA THR A 522 -6.66 -13.84 12.85
C THR A 522 -7.77 -14.83 12.51
N ARG A 523 -8.30 -14.78 11.29
CA ARG A 523 -9.15 -15.80 10.65
C ARG A 523 -8.41 -16.72 9.69
N HIS A 524 -7.11 -16.53 9.54
CA HIS A 524 -6.30 -17.35 8.65
C HIS A 524 -5.92 -18.68 9.27
N TRP A 525 -5.92 -19.74 8.46
CA TRP A 525 -5.47 -21.06 8.90
C TRP A 525 -4.03 -20.97 9.39
N LEU A 526 -3.75 -21.51 10.57
CA LEU A 526 -2.44 -21.42 11.21
C LEU A 526 -1.74 -22.77 11.17
N ARG A 527 -0.43 -22.75 10.96
CA ARG A 527 0.45 -23.90 11.17
C ARG A 527 1.72 -23.51 11.90
N ASP A 528 2.38 -24.50 12.46
CA ASP A 528 3.77 -24.41 12.94
C ASP A 528 4.65 -25.36 12.10
N ASP A 529 5.91 -25.56 12.49
CA ASP A 529 6.85 -26.42 11.75
C ASP A 529 6.40 -27.90 11.70
N ASP A 530 5.60 -28.36 12.66
CA ASP A 530 5.26 -29.77 12.86
C ASP A 530 3.77 -30.09 12.65
N THR A 531 2.90 -29.08 12.74
CA THR A 531 1.45 -29.24 12.92
C THR A 531 0.66 -28.22 12.09
N PHE A 532 -0.30 -28.74 11.31
CA PHE A 532 -1.25 -27.94 10.55
C PHE A 532 -2.56 -27.73 11.33
N ASN A 533 -3.33 -26.73 10.90
CA ASN A 533 -4.68 -26.45 11.42
C ASN A 533 -4.71 -26.13 12.92
N LEU A 534 -3.70 -25.39 13.38
CA LEU A 534 -3.69 -24.83 14.72
C LEU A 534 -4.76 -23.75 14.86
N TYR A 535 -5.27 -23.58 16.07
CA TYR A 535 -6.12 -22.44 16.45
C TYR A 535 -5.45 -21.55 17.50
N GLY A 536 -4.37 -22.03 18.12
CA GLY A 536 -3.57 -21.26 19.06
C GLY A 536 -2.13 -21.71 18.95
N TRP A 537 -1.21 -20.76 19.01
CA TRP A 537 0.22 -21.00 19.02
C TRP A 537 0.90 -19.97 19.92
N TRP A 538 1.89 -20.43 20.68
CA TRP A 538 2.80 -19.60 21.45
C TRP A 538 4.15 -20.30 21.52
N PRO A 539 5.25 -19.54 21.53
CA PRO A 539 6.58 -20.12 21.45
C PRO A 539 7.12 -20.50 22.83
N ALA A 540 8.29 -21.13 22.84
CA ALA A 540 9.06 -21.33 24.07
C ALA A 540 9.50 -19.98 24.68
N ARG A 541 9.85 -19.98 25.97
CA ARG A 541 10.12 -18.75 26.71
C ARG A 541 11.37 -17.98 26.24
N ASP A 542 12.31 -18.66 25.59
CA ASP A 542 13.53 -18.11 25.00
C ASP A 542 13.32 -17.49 23.60
N GLN A 543 12.13 -17.66 23.04
CA GLN A 543 11.75 -17.16 21.73
C GLN A 543 10.93 -15.86 21.84
N PRO A 544 10.74 -15.13 20.71
CA PRO A 544 10.01 -13.87 20.69
C PRO A 544 8.62 -14.01 21.32
N PRO A 545 8.16 -13.09 22.19
CA PRO A 545 6.90 -13.24 22.92
C PRO A 545 5.69 -12.90 22.04
N ILE A 546 5.52 -13.64 20.95
CA ILE A 546 4.45 -13.50 19.96
C ILE A 546 3.49 -14.67 20.15
N ILE A 547 2.23 -14.37 20.37
CA ILE A 547 1.17 -15.37 20.54
C ILE A 547 0.20 -15.20 19.38
N ILE A 548 -0.29 -16.30 18.82
CA ILE A 548 -1.22 -16.26 17.70
C ILE A 548 -2.46 -17.07 18.06
N PHE A 549 -3.62 -16.48 17.84
CA PHE A 549 -4.92 -17.14 17.94
C PHE A 549 -5.63 -17.06 16.59
N SER A 550 -5.97 -18.21 16.04
CA SER A 550 -6.68 -18.33 14.77
C SER A 550 -8.12 -18.79 14.99
N CYS A 551 -9.03 -18.02 14.45
CA CYS A 551 -10.46 -18.29 14.37
C CYS A 551 -10.85 -19.01 13.08
N ALA A 552 -9.89 -19.33 12.20
CA ALA A 552 -10.17 -20.11 11.00
C ALA A 552 -10.98 -21.35 11.36
N GLY A 553 -11.90 -21.79 10.50
CA GLY A 553 -12.66 -23.03 10.73
C GLY A 553 -13.59 -23.06 11.95
N PHE A 554 -13.79 -21.95 12.67
CA PHE A 554 -14.87 -21.80 13.64
C PHE A 554 -15.98 -20.93 13.04
N ASP A 555 -17.24 -21.35 13.23
CA ASP A 555 -18.41 -20.55 12.83
C ASP A 555 -18.68 -19.43 13.85
N MET A 556 -17.79 -18.44 13.88
CA MET A 556 -17.77 -17.37 14.88
C MET A 556 -18.10 -16.03 14.24
N SER A 557 -19.01 -15.27 14.87
CA SER A 557 -19.32 -13.90 14.46
C SER A 557 -18.13 -12.96 14.69
N ALA A 558 -18.06 -11.89 13.90
CA ALA A 558 -17.06 -10.83 14.04
C ALA A 558 -17.12 -10.09 15.38
N GLU A 559 -18.28 -10.08 16.02
CA GLU A 559 -18.52 -9.39 17.28
C GLU A 559 -19.62 -10.06 18.09
N GLY A 560 -19.77 -9.60 19.32
CA GLY A 560 -20.81 -10.01 20.25
C GLY A 560 -20.26 -10.78 21.45
N PRO A 561 -21.11 -11.10 22.44
CA PRO A 561 -20.67 -11.65 23.71
C PRO A 561 -19.93 -12.98 23.61
N ALA A 562 -20.28 -13.80 22.61
CA ALA A 562 -19.62 -15.08 22.35
C ALA A 562 -18.18 -14.88 21.86
N THR A 563 -17.99 -13.97 20.89
CA THR A 563 -16.67 -13.60 20.34
C THR A 563 -15.79 -12.94 21.39
N ASP A 564 -16.35 -12.02 22.19
CA ASP A 564 -15.64 -11.39 23.31
C ASP A 564 -15.11 -12.42 24.31
N ARG A 565 -15.95 -13.42 24.63
CA ARG A 565 -15.57 -14.51 25.53
C ARG A 565 -14.53 -15.42 24.91
N ALA A 566 -14.64 -15.74 23.61
CA ALA A 566 -13.66 -16.56 22.90
C ALA A 566 -12.27 -15.90 22.90
N ILE A 567 -12.19 -14.60 22.62
CA ILE A 567 -10.95 -13.83 22.67
C ILE A 567 -10.35 -13.83 24.08
N ALA A 568 -11.17 -13.60 25.11
CA ALA A 568 -10.71 -13.63 26.50
C ALA A 568 -10.18 -15.01 26.93
N ASN A 569 -10.92 -16.08 26.61
CA ASN A 569 -10.53 -17.45 26.90
C ASN A 569 -9.22 -17.83 26.18
N ALA A 570 -9.11 -17.53 24.89
CA ALA A 570 -7.90 -17.76 24.11
C ALA A 570 -6.69 -17.02 24.71
N MET A 571 -6.88 -15.76 25.11
CA MET A 571 -5.85 -14.95 25.75
C MET A 571 -5.39 -15.56 27.08
N VAL A 572 -6.32 -16.08 27.90
CA VAL A 572 -5.98 -16.76 29.16
C VAL A 572 -5.19 -18.04 28.90
N SER A 573 -5.64 -18.90 27.98
CA SER A 573 -4.92 -20.12 27.61
C SER A 573 -3.49 -19.82 27.17
N ALA A 574 -3.33 -18.83 26.30
CA ALA A 574 -2.04 -18.50 25.74
C ALA A 574 -1.09 -17.83 26.74
N LEU A 575 -1.57 -16.85 27.54
CA LEU A 575 -0.75 -16.20 28.56
C LEU A 575 -0.33 -17.18 29.66
N ALA A 576 -1.25 -18.05 30.10
CA ALA A 576 -0.95 -19.06 31.10
C ALA A 576 -0.01 -20.15 30.53
N GLY A 577 -0.18 -20.52 29.25
CA GLY A 577 0.68 -21.45 28.54
C GLY A 577 2.10 -20.92 28.36
N TYR A 578 2.23 -19.67 27.88
CA TYR A 578 3.51 -19.02 27.63
C TYR A 578 4.30 -18.73 28.91
N PHE A 579 3.73 -17.97 29.85
CA PHE A 579 4.44 -17.64 31.10
C PHE A 579 4.61 -18.84 32.02
N GLY A 580 3.67 -19.78 31.97
CA GLY A 580 3.68 -20.97 32.80
C GLY A 580 4.42 -22.14 32.19
N GLU A 581 4.83 -22.10 30.91
CA GLU A 581 5.35 -23.27 30.18
C GLU A 581 4.47 -24.51 30.46
N LEU A 582 3.17 -24.37 30.16
CA LEU A 582 2.14 -25.37 30.42
C LEU A 582 1.50 -25.81 29.10
N ASP A 583 1.47 -27.13 28.89
CA ASP A 583 0.86 -27.73 27.71
C ASP A 583 -0.63 -27.99 27.87
N SER A 584 -1.30 -28.13 26.72
CA SER A 584 -2.69 -28.58 26.65
C SER A 584 -2.84 -30.05 27.08
N HIS A 585 -4.05 -30.44 27.50
CA HIS A 585 -4.37 -31.80 27.91
C HIS A 585 -5.57 -32.36 27.15
N VAL A 586 -5.50 -33.66 26.83
CA VAL A 586 -6.60 -34.37 26.15
C VAL A 586 -7.64 -34.91 27.16
N ARG A 587 -7.15 -35.36 28.33
CA ARG A 587 -7.96 -35.92 29.43
C ARG A 587 -8.14 -34.87 30.53
N GLY A 588 -9.35 -34.68 31.02
CA GLY A 588 -9.68 -33.64 32.01
C GLY A 588 -10.99 -32.93 31.67
N ALA A 589 -11.27 -31.84 32.39
CA ALA A 589 -12.49 -31.07 32.18
C ALA A 589 -12.42 -30.32 30.84
N LYS A 590 -13.49 -30.40 30.02
CA LYS A 590 -13.52 -29.78 28.68
C LYS A 590 -13.79 -28.27 28.71
N ASP A 591 -14.20 -27.75 29.85
CA ASP A 591 -14.31 -26.32 30.18
C ASP A 591 -12.98 -25.75 30.73
N CYS A 592 -11.88 -26.52 30.72
CA CYS A 592 -10.56 -26.02 31.09
C CYS A 592 -9.91 -25.22 29.94
N PRO A 593 -9.29 -24.06 30.18
CA PRO A 593 -8.55 -23.32 29.14
C PRO A 593 -7.45 -24.14 28.45
N PHE A 594 -6.88 -25.14 29.13
CA PHE A 594 -5.87 -26.03 28.57
C PHE A 594 -6.45 -27.29 27.92
N ALA A 595 -7.77 -27.45 27.84
CA ALA A 595 -8.34 -28.61 27.18
C ALA A 595 -8.07 -28.56 25.67
N TYR A 596 -7.49 -29.63 25.13
CA TYR A 596 -7.23 -29.73 23.70
C TYR A 596 -8.55 -29.86 22.92
N ASN A 597 -8.75 -29.00 21.91
CA ASN A 597 -9.97 -28.92 21.08
C ASN A 597 -9.73 -29.34 19.61
N PRO A 598 -9.39 -30.62 19.34
CA PRO A 598 -9.04 -31.06 17.98
C PRO A 598 -10.23 -31.07 17.02
N GLN A 599 -11.46 -31.17 17.53
CA GLN A 599 -12.67 -31.10 16.70
C GLN A 599 -13.11 -29.66 16.39
N ARG A 600 -12.35 -28.65 16.84
CA ARG A 600 -12.68 -27.22 16.63
C ARG A 600 -14.11 -26.89 17.06
N ASN A 601 -14.54 -27.42 18.20
CA ASN A 601 -15.86 -27.13 18.74
C ASN A 601 -15.89 -25.69 19.25
N ILE A 602 -16.70 -24.83 18.62
CA ILE A 602 -16.84 -23.43 19.02
C ILE A 602 -17.33 -23.25 20.45
N ALA A 603 -18.17 -24.17 20.95
CA ALA A 603 -18.71 -24.10 22.31
C ALA A 603 -17.62 -24.18 23.39
N HIS A 604 -16.46 -24.77 23.07
CA HIS A 604 -15.31 -24.75 23.97
C HIS A 604 -14.73 -23.34 24.11
N LEU A 605 -14.64 -22.57 23.02
CA LEU A 605 -14.09 -21.22 23.02
C LEU A 605 -15.07 -20.19 23.57
N THR A 606 -16.36 -20.30 23.21
CA THR A 606 -17.42 -19.35 23.60
C THR A 606 -18.10 -19.72 24.92
N GLY A 607 -17.78 -20.88 25.48
CA GLY A 607 -18.29 -21.36 26.77
C GLY A 607 -17.62 -20.66 27.96
N ALA A 608 -18.27 -20.75 29.13
CA ALA A 608 -17.63 -20.38 30.39
C ALA A 608 -16.52 -21.39 30.70
N GLN A 609 -15.32 -20.91 31.01
CA GLN A 609 -14.15 -21.74 31.29
C GLN A 609 -13.65 -21.56 32.72
N ARG A 610 -12.98 -22.59 33.24
CA ARG A 610 -12.29 -22.61 34.54
C ARG A 610 -11.17 -23.63 34.54
N PHE A 611 -10.05 -23.31 35.18
CA PHE A 611 -8.98 -24.30 35.35
C PHE A 611 -9.48 -25.50 36.16
N ASP A 612 -9.29 -26.71 35.62
CA ASP A 612 -9.52 -27.92 36.42
C ASP A 612 -8.53 -28.01 37.59
N ALA A 613 -8.78 -28.90 38.55
CA ALA A 613 -7.98 -28.97 39.78
C ALA A 613 -6.48 -29.20 39.51
N ALA A 614 -6.15 -29.99 38.49
CA ALA A 614 -4.77 -30.31 38.13
C ALA A 614 -4.09 -29.09 37.48
N CYS A 615 -4.73 -28.47 36.49
CA CYS A 615 -4.24 -27.29 35.80
C CYS A 615 -4.12 -26.12 36.75
N ARG A 616 -5.13 -25.88 37.59
CA ARG A 616 -5.11 -24.82 38.61
C ARG A 616 -3.95 -25.01 39.59
N GLY A 617 -3.67 -26.26 40.00
CA GLY A 617 -2.51 -26.57 40.84
C GLY A 617 -1.17 -26.22 40.17
N LYS A 618 -1.03 -26.55 38.87
CA LYS A 618 0.17 -26.19 38.09
C LYS A 618 0.31 -24.68 37.92
N VAL A 619 -0.76 -23.97 37.55
CA VAL A 619 -0.77 -22.51 37.41
C VAL A 619 -0.46 -21.85 38.74
N LYS A 620 -1.07 -22.29 39.86
CA LYS A 620 -0.76 -21.74 41.18
C LYS A 620 0.72 -21.91 41.57
N LYS A 621 1.35 -23.02 41.16
CA LYS A 621 2.76 -23.29 41.45
C LYS A 621 3.70 -22.41 40.62
N LYS A 622 3.41 -22.25 39.32
CA LYS A 622 4.30 -21.55 38.38
C LYS A 622 4.01 -20.05 38.27
N LEU A 623 2.74 -19.67 38.39
CA LEU A 623 2.20 -18.31 38.20
C LEU A 623 1.30 -17.87 39.38
N PRO A 624 1.83 -17.84 40.61
CA PRO A 624 1.02 -17.54 41.80
C PRO A 624 0.47 -16.11 41.83
N LYS A 625 1.13 -15.15 41.18
CA LYS A 625 0.71 -13.73 41.19
C LYS A 625 -0.31 -13.43 40.09
N GLU A 626 -0.22 -14.17 39.00
CA GLU A 626 -1.02 -14.03 37.79
C GLU A 626 -2.36 -14.74 37.92
N LEU A 627 -2.42 -15.86 38.67
CA LEU A 627 -3.60 -16.72 38.77
C LEU A 627 -4.90 -15.95 39.07
N PRO A 628 -4.97 -15.01 40.05
CA PRO A 628 -6.21 -14.26 40.30
C PRO A 628 -6.65 -13.42 39.09
N ALA A 629 -5.70 -12.86 38.34
CA ALA A 629 -6.00 -12.08 37.15
C ALA A 629 -6.47 -12.97 36.00
N LEU A 630 -5.85 -14.14 35.81
CA LEU A 630 -6.28 -15.14 34.82
C LEU A 630 -7.70 -15.65 35.12
N GLU A 631 -8.02 -15.95 36.38
CA GLU A 631 -9.36 -16.36 36.79
C GLU A 631 -10.40 -15.24 36.58
N ALA A 632 -10.06 -13.98 36.89
CA ALA A 632 -10.94 -12.85 36.63
C ALA A 632 -11.25 -12.66 35.13
N LEU A 633 -10.27 -12.88 34.26
CA LEU A 633 -10.44 -12.80 32.81
C LEU A 633 -11.37 -13.89 32.26
N LEU A 634 -11.36 -15.10 32.83
CA LEU A 634 -12.30 -16.17 32.41
C LEU A 634 -13.77 -15.84 32.74
N HIS A 635 -14.01 -14.89 33.65
CA HIS A 635 -15.35 -14.50 34.12
C HIS A 635 -15.82 -13.13 33.59
N VAL A 636 -15.01 -12.38 32.84
CA VAL A 636 -15.34 -11.00 32.43
C VAL A 636 -16.54 -10.89 31.48
N PHE A 637 -16.83 -11.96 30.74
CA PHE A 637 -17.93 -12.05 29.79
C PHE A 637 -18.91 -13.16 30.16
N ALA A 638 -18.98 -13.56 31.44
CA ALA A 638 -19.83 -14.65 31.94
C ALA A 638 -21.33 -14.42 31.70
#